data_AF-A0A938E5W6-F1
#
_entry.id   AF-A0A938E5W6-F1
#
_cell.length_a   1.000
_cell.length_b   1.000
_cell.length_c   1.000
_cell.angle_alpha   90.00
_cell.angle_beta   90.00
_cell.angle_gamma   90.00
#
_symmetry.space_group_name_H-M   'P 1'
#
loop_
_entity.id
_entity.type
_entity.pdbx_description
1 polymer ?
#
loop_
_entity_poly.entity_id
_entity_poly.type
_entity_poly.pdbx_seq_one_letter_code
_entity_poly.pdbx_strand_id
1 'polypeptide(L)'
;MPRRGARTHRGPRVLRGAHRALRDGCPGRAGRTARIRRDRRHHPRTLGVRAVTRPRGALAVTLALVATTVVVATGAQATGDKLASDDARCQWPTWGYSAARPFATPCDTGITEDSVDELRLRWFFNARDVVTVTPALAGNTLYVGDWSGRFYALRTRDGRPRWTFDAEVHPTVYAGQIVGTATVARVSGVQTVFFPAGKTMYALRARDGKVLWRHEMGRAGDPDDPTEIESSPAVVRDLVLFGTDVHNSGNGEAAGLVALDARTGKERWMLVTAPTAGDGATGSGCGDVWGSPAVDRARGLVFFGTGNCPDPAKWGRFSDAIVAADLETGTLRWTYQPHEQNNDDLDFAGAPNLIDAGGRALVGLGNKDGTYYLVDRETGEPAGAIRATGPGLRRPGSNFSTGGFIGPTAYDRGAQLVVGGTAVGPAPYLHGLDVDKATVAWQSQEPSATYAPTAITDGLAFVGGTDFTLRAVRVIDGETLWSHPMKGAVSGGVALTRGSAFAVAGIREPGLDQRSRSSGVYRFSLTGKRATIKIAAPETTTTTVVGATASQECVGSPCTMSFDLKTPPNGRSPSVTLEVDEAPFEVAITAAGLGPPDAWLRPGTPAARAGATAYAVFLSERDDNPTGGLVCILRERDGGTLGCTGRRIPRKGATYNRITLVAVKDADSIPTLADGFERLVTTESFSPPLAPER
;
A
#
# COMPACT_ATOMS: atom_id res chain seq x y z
N MET A 1 -51.84 48.96 3.66
CA MET A 1 -51.55 50.24 2.96
C MET A 1 -51.84 51.40 3.91
N PRO A 2 -51.34 52.65 3.71
CA PRO A 2 -50.33 53.16 2.75
C PRO A 2 -49.13 53.88 3.46
N ARG A 3 -47.87 53.82 2.97
CA ARG A 3 -47.11 54.74 2.06
C ARG A 3 -46.57 56.10 2.61
N ARG A 4 -45.25 56.30 2.39
CA ARG A 4 -44.48 57.56 2.09
C ARG A 4 -44.30 58.58 3.24
N GLY A 5 -43.22 59.39 3.27
CA GLY A 5 -42.03 59.53 2.40
C GLY A 5 -40.85 60.22 3.11
N ALA A 6 -39.59 60.03 2.68
CA ALA A 6 -38.79 60.96 1.84
C ALA A 6 -38.44 62.31 2.51
N ARG A 7 -37.21 62.86 2.50
CA ARG A 7 -35.97 62.66 1.70
C ARG A 7 -34.72 62.82 2.65
N THR A 8 -33.43 62.80 2.29
CA THR A 8 -32.65 62.62 1.01
C THR A 8 -31.38 61.76 1.35
N HIS A 9 -30.12 61.84 0.85
CA HIS A 9 -29.37 62.70 -0.11
C HIS A 9 -28.40 61.88 -1.02
N ARG A 10 -27.20 62.39 -1.32
CA ARG A 10 -26.12 61.80 -2.16
C ARG A 10 -24.84 61.60 -1.31
N GLY A 11 -23.89 60.72 -1.63
CA GLY A 11 -23.61 59.96 -2.86
C GLY A 11 -22.36 60.50 -3.59
N PRO A 12 -21.45 59.64 -4.11
CA PRO A 12 -21.62 59.15 -5.49
C PRO A 12 -21.35 57.64 -5.68
N ARG A 13 -21.29 57.17 -6.95
CA ARG A 13 -21.30 55.75 -7.36
C ARG A 13 -20.26 55.42 -8.44
N VAL A 14 -19.70 54.21 -8.35
CA VAL A 14 -19.67 53.11 -9.35
C VAL A 14 -19.82 53.45 -10.84
N LEU A 15 -19.00 52.81 -11.69
CA LEU A 15 -19.42 52.40 -13.05
C LEU A 15 -18.78 51.07 -13.52
N ARG A 16 -19.61 50.14 -14.01
CA ARG A 16 -19.29 49.15 -15.05
C ARG A 16 -20.10 49.55 -16.30
N GLY A 17 -19.61 49.29 -17.51
CA GLY A 17 -20.36 49.56 -18.74
C GLY A 17 -19.97 48.62 -19.89
N ALA A 18 -20.94 48.26 -20.74
CA ALA A 18 -20.74 47.42 -21.92
C ALA A 18 -21.73 47.83 -23.04
N HIS A 19 -21.21 48.05 -24.25
CA HIS A 19 -21.91 48.50 -25.45
C HIS A 19 -21.00 48.26 -26.68
N ARG A 20 -21.45 48.12 -27.93
CA ARG A 20 -22.76 47.76 -28.53
C ARG A 20 -22.50 47.44 -30.03
N ALA A 21 -23.33 46.64 -30.70
CA ALA A 21 -23.15 46.30 -32.12
C ALA A 21 -23.91 47.25 -33.09
N LEU A 22 -23.46 47.30 -34.35
CA LEU A 22 -24.23 47.71 -35.54
C LEU A 22 -23.65 47.04 -36.83
N ARG A 23 -24.29 47.22 -37.99
CA ARG A 23 -24.13 46.38 -39.20
C ARG A 23 -23.57 47.13 -40.42
N ASP A 24 -23.03 46.41 -41.41
CA ASP A 24 -23.64 46.11 -42.74
C ASP A 24 -22.57 45.78 -43.82
N GLY A 25 -22.94 45.04 -44.88
CA GLY A 25 -22.15 44.90 -46.12
C GLY A 25 -21.73 43.47 -46.55
N CYS A 26 -22.10 43.10 -47.79
CA CYS A 26 -21.71 41.89 -48.54
C CYS A 26 -21.87 42.23 -50.06
N PRO A 27 -21.43 41.45 -51.08
CA PRO A 27 -20.65 40.20 -51.12
C PRO A 27 -19.42 40.25 -52.08
N GLY A 28 -18.66 39.14 -52.30
CA GLY A 28 -17.55 39.16 -53.28
C GLY A 28 -16.72 37.91 -53.61
N ARG A 29 -17.32 36.89 -54.28
CA ARG A 29 -16.71 35.93 -55.25
C ARG A 29 -15.42 35.11 -54.96
N ALA A 30 -15.60 33.79 -55.20
CA ALA A 30 -14.77 32.90 -56.04
C ALA A 30 -13.38 32.43 -55.54
N GLY A 31 -13.32 31.19 -55.04
CA GLY A 31 -12.06 30.49 -54.74
C GLY A 31 -11.41 29.78 -55.93
N ARG A 32 -10.37 28.97 -55.65
CA ARG A 32 -9.77 28.02 -56.59
C ARG A 32 -9.38 26.72 -55.88
N THR A 33 -9.61 25.59 -56.55
CA THR A 33 -9.20 24.26 -56.11
C THR A 33 -7.78 23.94 -56.58
N ALA A 34 -7.01 23.24 -55.76
CA ALA A 34 -5.70 22.70 -56.11
C ALA A 34 -5.72 21.17 -55.99
N ARG A 35 -5.90 20.47 -57.12
CA ARG A 35 -5.68 19.01 -57.20
C ARG A 35 -4.19 18.73 -57.30
N ILE A 36 -3.60 17.99 -56.36
CA ILE A 36 -2.30 17.36 -56.59
C ILE A 36 -2.54 16.11 -57.44
N ARG A 37 -1.84 16.01 -58.58
CA ARG A 37 -1.90 14.85 -59.47
C ARG A 37 -1.10 13.68 -58.88
N ARG A 38 -1.61 12.46 -59.04
CA ARG A 38 -0.75 11.28 -59.20
C ARG A 38 0.01 11.40 -60.52
N ASP A 39 1.26 10.99 -60.52
CA ASP A 39 1.86 10.38 -61.72
C ASP A 39 2.64 9.10 -61.33
N ARG A 40 2.93 8.26 -62.33
CA ARG A 40 3.50 6.89 -62.18
C ARG A 40 4.47 6.60 -63.32
N ARG A 41 5.26 5.51 -63.20
CA ARG A 41 6.18 4.90 -64.21
C ARG A 41 7.49 5.67 -64.38
N HIS A 42 8.65 5.10 -64.76
CA HIS A 42 9.14 3.72 -65.01
C HIS A 42 10.70 3.79 -64.96
N HIS A 43 11.54 2.75 -64.85
CA HIS A 43 11.43 1.29 -64.76
C HIS A 43 12.70 0.76 -63.99
N PRO A 44 12.83 -0.54 -63.63
CA PRO A 44 13.91 -1.03 -62.74
C PRO A 44 15.22 -1.38 -63.47
N ARG A 45 16.26 -1.74 -62.68
CA ARG A 45 17.43 -2.53 -63.13
C ARG A 45 17.65 -3.75 -62.23
N THR A 46 18.29 -4.77 -62.78
CA THR A 46 18.27 -6.16 -62.30
C THR A 46 19.61 -6.67 -61.73
N LEU A 47 19.47 -7.68 -60.87
CA LEU A 47 20.41 -8.77 -60.52
C LEU A 47 21.81 -8.76 -61.16
N GLY A 48 22.83 -8.85 -60.31
CA GLY A 48 24.16 -9.34 -60.65
C GLY A 48 24.56 -10.53 -59.78
N VAL A 49 24.39 -11.75 -60.30
CA VAL A 49 24.86 -12.99 -59.64
C VAL A 49 26.27 -13.34 -60.11
N ARG A 50 27.16 -13.72 -59.19
CA ARG A 50 28.38 -14.47 -59.52
C ARG A 50 28.58 -15.62 -58.55
N ALA A 51 28.46 -16.84 -59.06
CA ALA A 51 29.03 -18.02 -58.43
C ALA A 51 30.50 -18.17 -58.86
N VAL A 52 31.34 -18.72 -57.97
CA VAL A 52 32.68 -19.23 -58.30
C VAL A 52 32.82 -20.63 -57.68
N THR A 53 33.59 -21.49 -58.33
CA THR A 53 33.57 -22.94 -58.17
C THR A 53 34.47 -23.48 -57.06
N ARG A 54 34.10 -24.67 -56.54
CA ARG A 54 35.01 -25.57 -55.82
C ARG A 54 36.00 -26.25 -56.79
N PRO A 55 37.23 -26.55 -56.35
CA PRO A 55 37.94 -27.77 -56.71
C PRO A 55 37.74 -28.87 -55.64
N ARG A 56 38.16 -30.11 -55.96
CA ARG A 56 38.10 -31.31 -55.09
C ARG A 56 39.51 -31.83 -54.80
N GLY A 57 39.68 -32.53 -53.68
CA GLY A 57 40.85 -33.37 -53.36
C GLY A 57 41.41 -33.07 -51.96
N ALA A 58 41.90 -34.05 -51.20
CA ALA A 58 41.78 -35.51 -51.33
C ALA A 58 41.88 -36.15 -49.93
N LEU A 59 41.49 -37.43 -49.80
CA LEU A 59 41.61 -38.15 -48.54
C LEU A 59 43.05 -38.65 -48.33
N ALA A 60 43.61 -38.43 -47.14
CA ALA A 60 44.85 -39.07 -46.68
C ALA A 60 44.71 -39.39 -45.19
N VAL A 61 44.96 -40.64 -44.80
CA VAL A 61 44.88 -41.12 -43.41
C VAL A 61 46.29 -41.37 -42.91
N THR A 62 46.64 -40.79 -41.77
CA THR A 62 47.83 -41.15 -41.00
C THR A 62 47.44 -41.41 -39.55
N LEU A 63 47.60 -42.66 -39.10
CA LEU A 63 47.50 -43.02 -37.70
C LEU A 63 48.65 -42.37 -36.92
N ALA A 64 48.34 -41.85 -35.72
CA ALA A 64 49.32 -41.62 -34.67
C ALA A 64 48.78 -42.27 -33.39
N LEU A 65 49.49 -43.29 -32.87
CA LEU A 65 49.19 -43.85 -31.57
C LEU A 65 49.56 -42.84 -30.47
N VAL A 66 48.66 -42.61 -29.53
CA VAL A 66 48.97 -42.02 -28.22
C VAL A 66 48.35 -42.93 -27.16
N ALA A 67 49.14 -43.29 -26.15
CA ALA A 67 48.78 -44.33 -25.19
C ALA A 67 47.70 -43.88 -24.19
N THR A 68 46.86 -44.82 -23.77
CA THR A 68 45.70 -44.57 -22.90
C THR A 68 46.11 -44.40 -21.43
N THR A 69 46.27 -43.17 -20.96
CA THR A 69 46.34 -42.88 -19.52
C THR A 69 44.93 -42.92 -18.92
N VAL A 70 44.59 -44.01 -18.24
CA VAL A 70 43.33 -44.11 -17.48
C VAL A 70 43.42 -43.26 -16.22
N VAL A 71 43.00 -42.00 -16.32
CA VAL A 71 42.72 -41.17 -15.13
C VAL A 71 41.35 -41.57 -14.59
N VAL A 72 41.33 -42.30 -13.47
CA VAL A 72 40.11 -42.54 -12.71
C VAL A 72 39.71 -41.23 -12.03
N ALA A 73 38.94 -40.40 -12.75
CA ALA A 73 38.34 -39.19 -12.19
C ALA A 73 37.30 -39.60 -11.15
N THR A 74 37.68 -39.60 -9.88
CA THR A 74 36.76 -39.76 -8.74
C THR A 74 35.64 -38.73 -8.86
N GLY A 75 34.39 -39.19 -8.91
CA GLY A 75 33.23 -38.38 -9.30
C GLY A 75 32.94 -37.24 -8.33
N ALA A 76 33.55 -36.08 -8.56
CA ALA A 76 33.07 -34.82 -8.03
C ALA A 76 31.71 -34.51 -8.67
N GLN A 77 30.63 -34.79 -7.95
CA GLN A 77 29.28 -34.41 -8.36
C GLN A 77 29.24 -32.91 -8.65
N ALA A 78 28.64 -32.53 -9.78
CA ALA A 78 28.52 -31.13 -10.17
C ALA A 78 27.51 -30.42 -9.24
N THR A 79 27.99 -29.89 -8.10
CA THR A 79 27.20 -29.02 -7.21
C THR A 79 27.06 -27.61 -7.79
N GLY A 80 26.69 -27.53 -9.07
CA GLY A 80 26.65 -26.33 -9.91
C GLY A 80 25.42 -25.43 -9.71
N ASP A 81 24.61 -25.67 -8.68
CA ASP A 81 23.45 -24.84 -8.34
C ASP A 81 23.21 -24.77 -6.81
N LYS A 82 24.29 -24.84 -6.01
CA LYS A 82 24.18 -24.68 -4.55
C LYS A 82 23.94 -23.22 -4.17
N LEU A 83 22.64 -22.91 -4.03
CA LEU A 83 22.07 -21.84 -3.21
C LEU A 83 22.58 -20.41 -3.48
N ALA A 84 21.67 -19.54 -3.93
CA ALA A 84 21.86 -18.10 -3.72
C ALA A 84 22.16 -17.86 -2.23
N SER A 85 23.30 -17.23 -1.92
CA SER A 85 23.84 -17.17 -0.56
C SER A 85 22.82 -16.67 0.45
N ASP A 86 22.91 -17.15 1.68
CA ASP A 86 21.96 -16.81 2.75
C ASP A 86 21.84 -15.30 3.02
N ASP A 87 22.90 -14.53 2.79
CA ASP A 87 22.89 -13.05 2.88
C ASP A 87 22.32 -12.35 1.64
N ALA A 88 22.05 -13.08 0.55
CA ALA A 88 21.30 -12.62 -0.61
C ALA A 88 19.80 -12.95 -0.49
N ARG A 89 19.46 -14.13 0.08
CA ARG A 89 18.07 -14.52 0.37
C ARG A 89 17.42 -13.56 1.37
N CYS A 90 18.17 -13.12 2.38
CA CYS A 90 17.72 -12.20 3.44
C CYS A 90 17.86 -10.70 3.10
N GLN A 91 17.66 -10.32 1.85
CA GLN A 91 17.53 -8.92 1.41
C GLN A 91 16.08 -8.64 1.02
N TRP A 92 15.72 -7.38 0.84
CA TRP A 92 14.41 -6.98 0.29
C TRP A 92 14.65 -5.89 -0.77
N PRO A 93 15.36 -6.21 -1.87
CA PRO A 93 15.96 -5.20 -2.73
C PRO A 93 14.95 -4.47 -3.63
N THR A 94 13.68 -4.87 -3.64
CA THR A 94 12.60 -4.30 -4.45
C THR A 94 11.26 -4.47 -3.75
N TRP A 95 10.25 -3.73 -4.18
CA TRP A 95 8.87 -3.91 -3.73
C TRP A 95 8.39 -5.35 -3.96
N GLY A 96 7.71 -5.93 -2.98
CA GLY A 96 7.27 -7.33 -3.03
C GLY A 96 8.38 -8.37 -3.07
N TYR A 97 9.53 -8.08 -2.45
CA TYR A 97 10.75 -8.91 -2.36
C TYR A 97 11.48 -9.17 -3.69
N SER A 98 10.76 -9.45 -4.77
CA SER A 98 11.32 -9.73 -6.10
C SER A 98 10.44 -9.17 -7.22
N ALA A 99 10.94 -9.18 -8.46
CA ALA A 99 10.16 -8.80 -9.64
C ALA A 99 8.90 -9.66 -9.89
N ALA A 100 8.77 -10.83 -9.25
CA ALA A 100 7.59 -11.68 -9.29
C ALA A 100 6.50 -11.29 -8.27
N ARG A 101 6.75 -10.28 -7.43
CA ARG A 101 5.82 -9.72 -6.41
C ARG A 101 5.09 -10.76 -5.52
N PRO A 102 5.76 -11.79 -4.96
CA PRO A 102 5.13 -12.64 -3.96
C PRO A 102 4.79 -11.89 -2.66
N PHE A 103 5.53 -10.82 -2.34
CA PHE A 103 5.55 -10.17 -1.03
C PHE A 103 5.85 -11.11 0.16
N ALA A 104 6.25 -12.35 -0.09
CA ALA A 104 6.82 -13.28 0.88
C ALA A 104 8.35 -13.40 0.69
N THR A 105 9.10 -13.58 1.78
CA THR A 105 10.54 -13.85 1.73
C THR A 105 10.87 -15.32 2.02
N PRO A 106 11.78 -15.97 1.25
CA PRO A 106 12.35 -17.29 1.56
C PRO A 106 13.60 -17.18 2.45
N CYS A 107 13.77 -16.05 3.14
CA CYS A 107 14.74 -15.86 4.20
C CYS A 107 14.22 -16.55 5.47
N ASP A 108 15.01 -17.42 6.08
CA ASP A 108 14.88 -17.67 7.53
C ASP A 108 15.19 -16.35 8.24
N THR A 109 14.14 -15.63 8.63
CA THR A 109 14.27 -14.39 9.37
C THR A 109 14.46 -14.63 10.87
N GLY A 110 14.11 -15.83 11.36
CA GLY A 110 13.93 -16.09 12.78
C GLY A 110 12.82 -15.26 13.44
N ILE A 111 11.95 -14.57 12.67
CA ILE A 111 10.73 -13.92 13.15
C ILE A 111 9.57 -14.89 12.87
N THR A 112 9.40 -15.84 13.79
CA THR A 112 8.36 -16.87 13.78
C THR A 112 7.28 -16.56 14.84
N GLU A 113 6.19 -17.31 14.87
CA GLU A 113 5.18 -17.22 15.93
C GLU A 113 5.79 -17.26 17.35
N ASP A 114 6.73 -18.19 17.59
CA ASP A 114 7.47 -18.37 18.85
C ASP A 114 8.38 -17.19 19.28
N SER A 115 8.45 -16.12 18.48
CA SER A 115 9.42 -15.03 18.67
C SER A 115 8.96 -13.64 18.24
N VAL A 116 7.82 -13.51 17.55
CA VAL A 116 7.33 -12.21 17.10
C VAL A 116 7.00 -11.29 18.28
N ASP A 117 6.64 -11.87 19.42
CA ASP A 117 6.49 -11.20 20.71
C ASP A 117 7.79 -10.55 21.23
N GLU A 118 8.99 -10.99 20.81
CA GLU A 118 10.30 -10.38 21.13
C GLU A 118 10.59 -9.10 20.31
N LEU A 119 9.79 -8.76 19.29
CA LEU A 119 10.07 -7.59 18.44
C LEU A 119 9.97 -6.27 19.22
N ARG A 120 11.10 -5.57 19.37
CA ARG A 120 11.18 -4.24 20.02
C ARG A 120 11.67 -3.18 19.05
N LEU A 121 11.12 -1.98 19.14
CA LEU A 121 11.59 -0.80 18.40
C LEU A 121 13.05 -0.49 18.78
N ARG A 122 13.94 -0.42 17.79
CA ARG A 122 15.38 -0.18 17.97
C ARG A 122 15.82 1.22 17.57
N TRP A 123 15.24 1.76 16.51
CA TRP A 123 15.42 3.17 16.12
C TRP A 123 14.26 3.65 15.24
N PHE A 124 14.11 4.98 15.17
CA PHE A 124 13.22 5.69 14.25
C PHE A 124 14.03 6.79 13.53
N PHE A 125 13.92 6.86 12.20
CA PHE A 125 14.48 7.93 11.38
C PHE A 125 13.32 8.79 10.85
N ASN A 126 13.27 10.06 11.25
CA ASN A 126 12.28 11.02 10.75
C ASN A 126 12.72 11.61 9.40
N ALA A 127 11.97 11.34 8.34
CA ALA A 127 12.20 11.88 7.00
C ALA A 127 11.91 13.39 6.95
N ARG A 128 12.09 14.02 5.79
CA ARG A 128 11.71 15.43 5.54
C ARG A 128 10.20 15.54 5.37
N ASP A 129 9.59 14.51 4.80
CA ASP A 129 8.17 14.44 4.48
C ASP A 129 7.55 13.05 4.72
N VAL A 130 6.31 12.86 4.28
CA VAL A 130 5.58 11.58 4.24
C VAL A 130 6.38 10.48 3.55
N VAL A 131 6.33 9.28 4.14
CA VAL A 131 6.92 8.06 3.58
C VAL A 131 5.83 7.00 3.44
N THR A 132 5.37 6.78 2.19
CA THR A 132 4.46 5.68 1.82
C THR A 132 5.18 4.50 1.14
N VAL A 133 6.45 4.66 0.77
CA VAL A 133 7.23 3.57 0.14
C VAL A 133 7.62 2.48 1.15
N THR A 134 7.67 1.23 0.70
CA THR A 134 8.34 0.16 1.46
C THR A 134 9.86 0.37 1.43
N PRO A 135 10.61 0.19 2.53
CA PRO A 135 12.06 0.34 2.49
C PRO A 135 12.75 -0.73 1.64
N ALA A 136 13.47 -0.34 0.59
CA ALA A 136 14.25 -1.30 -0.20
C ALA A 136 15.56 -1.64 0.51
N LEU A 137 15.71 -2.88 1.00
CA LEU A 137 16.87 -3.36 1.74
C LEU A 137 17.86 -4.06 0.81
N ALA A 138 19.08 -3.55 0.68
CA ALA A 138 20.17 -4.25 0.01
C ALA A 138 21.46 -4.22 0.85
N GLY A 139 21.87 -5.39 1.34
CA GLY A 139 22.93 -5.55 2.33
C GLY A 139 22.68 -4.68 3.57
N ASN A 140 23.67 -3.86 3.94
CA ASN A 140 23.60 -2.98 5.12
C ASN A 140 23.02 -1.58 4.84
N THR A 141 22.14 -1.44 3.84
CA THR A 141 21.54 -0.15 3.44
C THR A 141 20.05 -0.31 3.13
N LEU A 142 19.25 0.63 3.64
CA LEU A 142 17.85 0.84 3.25
C LEU A 142 17.78 2.01 2.28
N TYR A 143 16.96 1.91 1.24
CA TYR A 143 16.70 2.97 0.29
C TYR A 143 15.22 3.36 0.34
N VAL A 144 14.95 4.65 0.57
CA VAL A 144 13.63 5.20 0.90
C VAL A 144 13.52 6.60 0.29
N GLY A 145 12.37 6.94 -0.28
CA GLY A 145 12.01 8.31 -0.68
C GLY A 145 10.93 8.90 0.23
N ASP A 146 10.78 10.22 0.18
CA ASP A 146 9.65 10.94 0.77
C ASP A 146 8.98 11.90 -0.22
N TRP A 147 7.74 12.30 0.10
CA TRP A 147 6.90 13.12 -0.76
C TRP A 147 7.46 14.52 -1.10
N SER A 148 8.53 14.99 -0.43
CA SER A 148 9.23 16.24 -0.79
C SER A 148 10.26 16.09 -1.90
N GLY A 149 10.41 14.89 -2.46
CA GLY A 149 11.40 14.56 -3.49
C GLY A 149 12.75 14.14 -2.89
N ARG A 150 12.84 13.97 -1.57
CA ARG A 150 14.09 13.62 -0.90
C ARG A 150 14.23 12.10 -0.77
N PHE A 151 15.33 11.58 -1.28
CA PHE A 151 15.69 10.18 -1.25
C PHE A 151 16.87 9.93 -0.31
N TYR A 152 16.86 8.81 0.40
CA TYR A 152 17.78 8.48 1.48
C TYR A 152 18.38 7.08 1.30
N ALA A 153 19.68 6.95 1.54
CA ALA A 153 20.35 5.68 1.75
C ALA A 153 20.71 5.54 3.24
N LEU A 154 19.88 4.88 4.05
CA LEU A 154 20.04 4.79 5.50
C LEU A 154 20.85 3.55 5.93
N ARG A 155 21.61 3.64 7.02
CA ARG A 155 22.27 2.47 7.63
C ARG A 155 21.27 1.63 8.42
N THR A 156 21.16 0.35 8.09
CA THR A 156 20.31 -0.64 8.82
C THR A 156 20.57 -0.66 10.33
N ARG A 157 21.83 -0.50 10.76
CA ARG A 157 22.22 -0.57 12.17
C ARG A 157 21.61 0.56 13.02
N ASP A 158 21.60 1.81 12.53
CA ASP A 158 21.29 3.00 13.36
C ASP A 158 20.54 4.14 12.64
N GLY A 159 19.92 3.87 11.50
CA GLY A 159 19.02 4.81 10.81
C GLY A 159 19.69 6.05 10.21
N ARG A 160 21.00 6.28 10.42
CA ARG A 160 21.68 7.47 9.90
C ARG A 160 21.88 7.38 8.38
N PRO A 161 21.70 8.47 7.61
CA PRO A 161 22.04 8.49 6.20
C PRO A 161 23.53 8.20 5.93
N ARG A 162 23.79 7.41 4.89
CA ARG A 162 25.08 7.29 4.19
C ARG A 162 25.23 8.41 3.18
N TRP A 163 24.15 8.68 2.44
CA TRP A 163 23.97 9.77 1.50
C TRP A 163 22.47 10.08 1.36
N THR A 164 22.17 11.24 0.79
CA THR A 164 20.82 11.65 0.39
C THR A 164 20.87 12.30 -0.98
N PHE A 165 19.76 12.23 -1.71
CA PHE A 165 19.56 12.87 -3.01
C PHE A 165 18.26 13.67 -2.95
N ASP A 166 18.20 14.81 -3.63
CA ASP A 166 16.97 15.60 -3.80
C ASP A 166 16.63 15.56 -5.29
N ALA A 167 15.46 15.05 -5.64
CA ALA A 167 14.98 14.95 -7.02
C ALA A 167 14.48 16.30 -7.54
N GLU A 168 14.36 16.41 -8.87
CA GLU A 168 13.62 17.49 -9.50
C GLU A 168 12.14 17.42 -9.12
N VAL A 169 11.54 18.58 -8.81
CA VAL A 169 10.17 18.70 -8.31
C VAL A 169 9.21 18.92 -9.48
N HIS A 170 8.28 17.99 -9.68
CA HIS A 170 7.22 18.09 -10.68
C HIS A 170 5.95 18.65 -10.01
N PRO A 171 5.41 19.82 -10.41
CA PRO A 171 4.41 20.54 -9.62
C PRO A 171 3.00 19.96 -9.71
N THR A 172 2.73 19.09 -10.68
CA THR A 172 1.41 18.50 -10.97
C THR A 172 1.20 17.10 -10.38
N VAL A 173 2.09 16.60 -9.52
CA VAL A 173 1.90 15.32 -8.83
C VAL A 173 0.64 15.32 -7.95
N TYR A 174 -0.11 14.23 -7.95
CA TYR A 174 -1.36 14.13 -7.19
C TYR A 174 -1.12 13.86 -5.70
N ALA A 175 -0.25 12.88 -5.40
CA ALA A 175 0.04 12.45 -4.03
C ALA A 175 1.32 13.10 -3.47
N GLY A 176 2.44 13.00 -4.18
CA GLY A 176 3.72 13.52 -3.73
C GLY A 176 4.89 13.02 -4.56
N GLN A 177 6.05 13.67 -4.44
CA GLN A 177 7.13 13.48 -5.40
C GLN A 177 7.68 12.05 -5.46
N ILE A 178 7.74 11.29 -4.36
CA ILE A 178 8.22 9.90 -4.37
C ILE A 178 7.24 9.01 -3.60
N VAL A 179 6.36 8.33 -4.35
CA VAL A 179 5.41 7.33 -3.83
C VAL A 179 5.75 5.89 -4.23
N GLY A 180 6.52 5.70 -5.32
CA GLY A 180 6.97 4.39 -5.79
C GLY A 180 8.21 3.86 -5.05
N THR A 181 8.17 2.58 -4.68
CA THR A 181 9.26 1.91 -3.95
C THR A 181 10.45 1.60 -4.86
N ALA A 182 11.65 1.95 -4.38
CA ALA A 182 12.90 1.74 -5.11
C ALA A 182 13.26 0.26 -5.36
N THR A 183 14.05 0.01 -6.40
CA THR A 183 14.65 -1.29 -6.70
C THR A 183 16.17 -1.19 -6.80
N VAL A 184 16.87 -2.06 -6.07
CA VAL A 184 18.33 -2.16 -6.07
C VAL A 184 18.76 -3.40 -6.86
N ALA A 185 19.46 -3.20 -7.97
CA ALA A 185 19.98 -4.29 -8.79
C ALA A 185 21.45 -4.08 -9.16
N ARG A 186 22.10 -5.14 -9.66
CA ARG A 186 23.47 -5.05 -10.20
C ARG A 186 23.43 -5.07 -11.72
N VAL A 187 23.78 -3.95 -12.34
CA VAL A 187 23.74 -3.73 -13.79
C VAL A 187 25.14 -3.35 -14.26
N SER A 188 25.69 -4.08 -15.24
CA SER A 188 27.08 -3.89 -15.71
C SER A 188 28.12 -3.88 -14.56
N GLY A 189 27.95 -4.76 -13.58
CA GLY A 189 28.80 -4.86 -12.36
C GLY A 189 28.54 -3.79 -11.29
N VAL A 190 27.97 -2.64 -11.65
CA VAL A 190 27.61 -1.55 -10.73
C VAL A 190 26.34 -1.91 -9.96
N GLN A 191 26.33 -1.65 -8.65
CA GLN A 191 25.09 -1.70 -7.87
C GLN A 191 24.36 -0.36 -8.01
N THR A 192 23.13 -0.43 -8.51
CA THR A 192 22.31 0.71 -8.92
C THR A 192 20.98 0.67 -8.20
N VAL A 193 20.48 1.83 -7.79
CA VAL A 193 19.16 2.05 -7.21
C VAL A 193 18.32 2.76 -8.27
N PHE A 194 17.19 2.15 -8.62
CA PHE A 194 16.20 2.67 -9.55
C PHE A 194 14.98 3.12 -8.74
N PHE A 195 14.51 4.35 -8.92
CA PHE A 195 13.31 4.86 -8.24
C PHE A 195 12.63 5.98 -9.06
N PRO A 196 11.30 6.11 -9.01
CA PRO A 196 10.60 7.23 -9.61
C PRO A 196 10.63 8.46 -8.71
N ALA A 197 10.61 9.65 -9.32
CA ALA A 197 10.17 10.87 -8.66
C ALA A 197 9.39 11.76 -9.64
N GLY A 198 8.12 12.05 -9.34
CA GLY A 198 7.17 12.66 -10.27
C GLY A 198 7.15 11.92 -11.62
N LYS A 199 7.25 12.66 -12.73
CA LYS A 199 7.42 12.07 -14.08
C LYS A 199 8.80 11.51 -14.43
N THR A 200 9.74 11.37 -13.48
CA THR A 200 11.15 10.99 -13.78
C THR A 200 11.59 9.69 -13.11
N MET A 201 12.03 8.70 -13.89
CA MET A 201 12.73 7.51 -13.40
C MET A 201 14.24 7.79 -13.25
N TYR A 202 14.77 7.66 -12.04
CA TYR A 202 16.19 7.88 -11.71
C TYR A 202 16.96 6.57 -11.55
N ALA A 203 18.21 6.55 -11.99
CA ALA A 203 19.18 5.50 -11.68
C ALA A 203 20.40 6.09 -10.97
N LEU A 204 20.59 5.77 -9.68
CA LEU A 204 21.72 6.23 -8.87
C LEU A 204 22.68 5.09 -8.52
N ARG A 205 23.98 5.38 -8.43
CA ARG A 205 24.95 4.41 -7.92
C ARG A 205 24.78 4.22 -6.41
N ALA A 206 24.43 3.01 -5.99
CA ALA A 206 24.03 2.68 -4.62
C ALA A 206 25.04 3.07 -3.52
N ARG A 207 26.34 3.12 -3.85
CA ARG A 207 27.41 3.45 -2.88
C ARG A 207 27.53 4.94 -2.55
N ASP A 208 27.23 5.83 -3.50
CA ASP A 208 27.59 7.26 -3.44
C ASP A 208 26.49 8.21 -3.93
N GLY A 209 25.30 7.71 -4.29
CA GLY A 209 24.15 8.52 -4.69
C GLY A 209 24.30 9.24 -6.03
N LYS A 210 25.41 9.04 -6.75
CA LYS A 210 25.65 9.73 -8.02
C LYS A 210 24.74 9.19 -9.11
N VAL A 211 24.07 10.10 -9.83
CA VAL A 211 23.27 9.80 -11.01
C VAL A 211 24.12 9.05 -12.04
N LEU A 212 23.56 7.95 -12.57
CA LEU A 212 24.07 7.22 -13.72
C LEU A 212 23.27 7.60 -14.97
N TRP A 213 21.94 7.68 -14.83
CA TRP A 213 21.02 8.24 -15.82
C TRP A 213 19.72 8.71 -15.13
N ARG A 214 18.93 9.51 -15.84
CA ARG A 214 17.52 9.80 -15.54
C ARG A 214 16.70 9.70 -16.84
N HIS A 215 15.42 9.37 -16.73
CA HIS A 215 14.48 9.35 -17.85
C HIS A 215 13.21 10.09 -17.45
N GLU A 216 12.83 11.12 -18.20
CA GLU A 216 11.67 11.98 -17.95
C GLU A 216 10.56 11.60 -18.93
N MET A 217 9.39 11.25 -18.41
CA MET A 217 8.19 10.92 -19.19
C MET A 217 7.40 12.20 -19.54
N GLY A 218 6.31 12.05 -20.31
CA GLY A 218 5.41 13.17 -20.63
C GLY A 218 6.03 14.24 -21.52
N ARG A 219 5.42 15.43 -21.53
CA ARG A 219 5.96 16.60 -22.25
C ARG A 219 7.19 17.16 -21.53
N ALA A 220 8.35 17.07 -22.18
CA ALA A 220 9.63 17.51 -21.65
C ALA A 220 9.66 19.03 -21.43
N GLY A 221 10.01 19.46 -20.21
CA GLY A 221 10.05 20.89 -19.85
C GLY A 221 8.69 21.58 -19.72
N ASP A 222 7.59 20.84 -19.85
CA ASP A 222 6.23 21.33 -19.60
C ASP A 222 5.88 21.15 -18.11
N PRO A 223 5.57 22.23 -17.37
CA PRO A 223 5.25 22.14 -15.94
C PRO A 223 3.80 21.72 -15.69
N ASP A 224 2.90 21.88 -16.66
CA ASP A 224 1.46 21.60 -16.55
C ASP A 224 1.11 20.20 -17.13
N ASP A 225 2.12 19.39 -17.43
CA ASP A 225 1.96 18.01 -17.88
C ASP A 225 1.51 17.09 -16.73
N PRO A 226 0.45 16.28 -16.93
CA PRO A 226 -0.15 15.47 -15.87
C PRO A 226 0.53 14.12 -15.64
N THR A 227 1.59 13.77 -16.38
CA THR A 227 2.21 12.44 -16.28
C THR A 227 2.82 12.22 -14.91
N GLU A 228 2.59 11.06 -14.28
CA GLU A 228 3.22 10.66 -13.02
C GLU A 228 3.72 9.21 -13.07
N ILE A 229 4.72 8.87 -12.25
CA ILE A 229 5.23 7.50 -12.08
C ILE A 229 5.01 7.08 -10.63
N GLU A 230 3.77 6.73 -10.28
CA GLU A 230 3.47 6.20 -8.94
C GLU A 230 4.01 4.77 -8.74
N SER A 231 4.15 4.02 -9.83
CA SER A 231 4.48 2.59 -9.78
C SER A 231 5.92 2.29 -9.32
N SER A 232 6.08 1.20 -8.57
CA SER A 232 7.36 0.72 -8.05
C SER A 232 8.12 -0.09 -9.13
N PRO A 233 9.28 0.33 -9.65
CA PRO A 233 9.92 -0.31 -10.80
C PRO A 233 10.31 -1.78 -10.54
N ALA A 234 10.04 -2.67 -11.50
CA ALA A 234 10.59 -4.03 -11.53
C ALA A 234 11.87 -4.06 -12.39
N VAL A 235 12.94 -4.70 -11.90
CA VAL A 235 14.20 -4.83 -12.67
C VAL A 235 14.49 -6.29 -12.98
N VAL A 236 14.76 -6.57 -14.25
CA VAL A 236 14.91 -7.92 -14.81
C VAL A 236 15.82 -7.90 -16.02
N ARG A 237 16.85 -8.75 -16.01
CA ARG A 237 17.90 -8.79 -17.05
C ARG A 237 18.52 -7.40 -17.23
N ASP A 238 18.32 -6.78 -18.39
CA ASP A 238 18.74 -5.43 -18.78
C ASP A 238 17.58 -4.41 -18.84
N LEU A 239 16.40 -4.74 -18.30
CA LEU A 239 15.19 -3.90 -18.31
C LEU A 239 14.83 -3.33 -16.92
N VAL A 240 14.32 -2.10 -16.93
CA VAL A 240 13.55 -1.48 -15.83
C VAL A 240 12.12 -1.29 -16.33
N LEU A 241 11.14 -1.87 -15.65
CA LEU A 241 9.72 -1.87 -16.01
C LEU A 241 8.93 -1.06 -14.99
N PHE A 242 8.11 -0.12 -15.45
CA PHE A 242 7.21 0.67 -14.61
C PHE A 242 5.97 1.09 -15.40
N GLY A 243 4.85 1.26 -14.71
CA GLY A 243 3.65 1.91 -15.22
C GLY A 243 3.72 3.43 -15.04
N THR A 244 3.01 4.16 -15.91
CA THR A 244 2.78 5.61 -15.80
C THR A 244 1.30 5.90 -15.68
N ASP A 245 0.97 7.02 -15.02
CA ASP A 245 -0.37 7.60 -14.91
C ASP A 245 -0.42 8.96 -15.63
N VAL A 246 -1.59 9.40 -16.08
CA VAL A 246 -1.85 10.79 -16.53
C VAL A 246 -3.07 11.40 -15.82
N HIS A 247 -3.47 10.84 -14.67
CA HIS A 247 -4.54 11.28 -13.80
C HIS A 247 -5.87 11.47 -14.54
N ASN A 248 -6.24 10.48 -15.36
CA ASN A 248 -7.47 10.52 -16.16
C ASN A 248 -7.53 11.73 -17.13
N SER A 249 -6.37 12.27 -17.56
CA SER A 249 -6.31 13.51 -18.36
C SER A 249 -7.02 13.41 -19.70
N GLY A 250 -7.93 14.35 -19.94
CA GLY A 250 -8.67 14.47 -21.19
C GLY A 250 -7.83 14.91 -22.40
N ASN A 251 -6.63 15.45 -22.20
CA ASN A 251 -5.95 16.32 -23.18
C ASN A 251 -5.16 15.57 -24.26
N GLY A 252 -5.03 14.24 -24.16
CA GLY A 252 -4.33 13.42 -25.14
C GLY A 252 -2.84 13.21 -24.82
N GLU A 253 -2.50 13.09 -23.54
CA GLU A 253 -1.31 12.40 -23.08
C GLU A 253 -1.45 10.87 -23.28
N ALA A 254 -0.34 10.15 -23.14
CA ALA A 254 -0.32 8.69 -23.26
C ALA A 254 0.25 8.04 -22.00
N ALA A 255 -0.44 7.02 -21.48
CA ALA A 255 -0.04 6.26 -20.31
C ALA A 255 0.02 4.75 -20.61
N GLY A 256 0.76 4.00 -19.81
CA GLY A 256 0.92 2.56 -20.00
C GLY A 256 2.13 1.96 -19.29
N LEU A 257 2.52 0.75 -19.72
CA LEU A 257 3.71 0.06 -19.21
C LEU A 257 4.94 0.40 -20.05
N VAL A 258 5.98 0.95 -19.41
CA VAL A 258 7.24 1.37 -20.04
C VAL A 258 8.37 0.41 -19.69
N ALA A 259 9.25 0.12 -20.65
CA ALA A 259 10.50 -0.61 -20.44
C ALA A 259 11.73 0.23 -20.85
N LEU A 260 12.66 0.45 -19.92
CA LEU A 260 13.93 1.14 -20.16
C LEU A 260 15.13 0.19 -20.10
N ASP A 261 16.16 0.43 -20.91
CA ASP A 261 17.51 -0.12 -20.76
C ASP A 261 18.09 0.28 -19.39
N ALA A 262 18.28 -0.70 -18.50
CA ALA A 262 18.71 -0.47 -17.12
C ALA A 262 20.12 0.13 -17.00
N ARG A 263 20.94 0.06 -18.05
CA ARG A 263 22.29 0.64 -18.09
C ARG A 263 22.29 2.07 -18.61
N THR A 264 21.38 2.44 -19.53
CA THR A 264 21.42 3.75 -20.22
C THR A 264 20.17 4.62 -20.05
N GLY A 265 19.09 4.12 -19.45
CA GLY A 265 17.83 4.87 -19.30
C GLY A 265 17.12 5.17 -20.61
N LYS A 266 17.40 4.41 -21.67
CA LYS A 266 16.75 4.58 -22.98
C LYS A 266 15.53 3.67 -23.06
N GLU A 267 14.43 4.17 -23.58
CA GLU A 267 13.26 3.32 -23.86
C GLU A 267 13.64 2.16 -24.81
N ARG A 268 13.09 0.99 -24.51
CA ARG A 268 13.11 -0.21 -25.36
C ARG A 268 11.76 -0.41 -26.02
N TRP A 269 10.69 -0.19 -25.26
CA TRP A 269 9.30 -0.17 -25.70
C TRP A 269 8.40 0.50 -24.66
N MET A 270 7.20 0.92 -25.09
CA MET A 270 6.06 1.27 -24.25
C MET A 270 4.81 0.55 -24.79
N LEU A 271 4.09 -0.15 -23.92
CA LEU A 271 2.74 -0.63 -24.20
C LEU A 271 1.75 0.43 -23.69
N VAL A 272 1.29 1.27 -24.61
CA VAL A 272 0.30 2.32 -24.34
C VAL A 272 -1.07 1.68 -24.07
N THR A 273 -1.65 1.97 -22.90
CA THR A 273 -2.99 1.50 -22.49
C THR A 273 -4.02 2.61 -22.50
N ALA A 274 -3.64 3.84 -22.10
CA ALA A 274 -4.40 5.05 -22.38
C ALA A 274 -3.71 5.83 -23.52
N PRO A 275 -4.26 5.83 -24.75
CA PRO A 275 -3.63 6.44 -25.92
C PRO A 275 -4.22 7.82 -26.23
N THR A 276 -3.75 8.41 -27.33
CA THR A 276 -4.22 9.69 -27.85
C THR A 276 -5.27 9.52 -28.96
N ALA A 277 -5.12 8.49 -29.82
CA ALA A 277 -6.17 7.90 -30.68
C ALA A 277 -5.67 6.58 -31.33
N GLY A 278 -6.59 5.67 -31.68
CA GLY A 278 -6.40 4.76 -32.84
C GLY A 278 -6.44 3.24 -32.58
N ASP A 279 -5.70 2.71 -31.61
CA ASP A 279 -5.31 1.28 -31.58
C ASP A 279 -6.21 0.34 -30.75
N GLY A 280 -7.52 0.60 -30.72
CA GLY A 280 -8.49 -0.16 -29.90
C GLY A 280 -8.38 0.10 -28.39
N ALA A 281 -7.55 1.08 -28.03
CA ALA A 281 -7.66 1.87 -26.82
C ALA A 281 -8.03 3.31 -27.24
N THR A 282 -8.53 4.11 -26.31
CA THR A 282 -9.75 4.90 -26.60
C THR A 282 -9.68 6.41 -26.35
N GLY A 283 -8.61 6.90 -25.71
CA GLY A 283 -8.41 8.34 -25.46
C GLY A 283 -8.74 8.78 -24.04
N SER A 284 -8.14 9.90 -23.62
CA SER A 284 -8.49 10.63 -22.38
C SER A 284 -8.28 9.86 -21.06
N GLY A 285 -7.07 9.31 -20.83
CA GLY A 285 -6.67 8.73 -19.52
C GLY A 285 -7.38 7.44 -19.11
N CYS A 286 -8.22 6.85 -19.97
CA CYS A 286 -8.86 5.58 -19.68
C CYS A 286 -7.84 4.42 -19.76
N GLY A 287 -7.62 3.71 -18.65
CA GLY A 287 -6.67 2.60 -18.56
C GLY A 287 -5.23 2.97 -18.16
N ASP A 288 -5.04 4.05 -17.39
CA ASP A 288 -3.76 4.49 -16.82
C ASP A 288 -3.10 3.41 -15.92
N VAL A 289 -1.78 3.46 -15.66
CA VAL A 289 -1.02 2.40 -14.97
C VAL A 289 -0.24 2.94 -13.76
N TRP A 290 -0.97 3.33 -12.72
CA TRP A 290 -0.40 3.69 -11.41
C TRP A 290 0.03 2.48 -10.57
N GLY A 291 -0.65 1.34 -10.75
CA GLY A 291 -0.25 0.03 -10.19
C GLY A 291 1.11 -0.46 -10.71
N SER A 292 1.71 -1.45 -10.03
CA SER A 292 3.09 -1.88 -10.34
C SER A 292 3.19 -3.27 -10.98
N PRO A 293 4.08 -3.46 -11.98
CA PRO A 293 4.17 -4.72 -12.71
C PRO A 293 4.77 -5.88 -11.89
N ALA A 294 4.34 -7.10 -12.22
CA ALA A 294 4.89 -8.38 -11.78
C ALA A 294 5.36 -9.20 -13.00
N VAL A 295 6.42 -10.01 -12.86
CA VAL A 295 7.12 -10.63 -14.00
C VAL A 295 7.30 -12.15 -13.82
N ASP A 296 6.66 -12.95 -14.68
CA ASP A 296 6.99 -14.37 -14.86
C ASP A 296 8.17 -14.49 -15.84
N ARG A 297 9.38 -14.57 -15.26
CA ARG A 297 10.64 -14.67 -16.02
C ARG A 297 10.81 -16.00 -16.78
N ALA A 298 10.05 -17.04 -16.42
CA ALA A 298 10.14 -18.33 -17.09
C ALA A 298 9.27 -18.35 -18.36
N ARG A 299 8.11 -17.70 -18.32
CA ARG A 299 7.22 -17.51 -19.48
C ARG A 299 7.62 -16.35 -20.39
N GLY A 300 8.42 -15.41 -19.88
CA GLY A 300 8.72 -14.16 -20.60
C GLY A 300 7.51 -13.22 -20.62
N LEU A 301 6.76 -13.17 -19.51
CA LEU A 301 5.54 -12.35 -19.39
C LEU A 301 5.68 -11.31 -18.28
N VAL A 302 5.07 -10.14 -18.51
CA VAL A 302 4.84 -9.11 -17.51
C VAL A 302 3.35 -8.86 -17.37
N PHE A 303 2.89 -8.77 -16.13
CA PHE A 303 1.49 -8.60 -15.75
C PHE A 303 1.34 -7.30 -14.97
N PHE A 304 0.23 -6.59 -15.19
CA PHE A 304 -0.11 -5.36 -14.49
C PHE A 304 -1.62 -5.14 -14.46
N GLY A 305 -2.08 -4.32 -13.53
CA GLY A 305 -3.44 -3.78 -13.54
C GLY A 305 -3.49 -2.43 -14.24
N THR A 306 -4.64 -2.09 -14.80
CA THR A 306 -4.94 -0.76 -15.33
C THR A 306 -6.05 -0.08 -14.55
N GLY A 307 -6.12 1.24 -14.65
CA GLY A 307 -7.13 2.08 -14.04
C GLY A 307 -8.41 2.22 -14.86
N ASN A 308 -9.28 3.11 -14.37
CA ASN A 308 -10.68 3.20 -14.76
C ASN A 308 -10.92 3.94 -16.09
N CYS A 309 -12.16 4.38 -16.34
CA CYS A 309 -12.50 5.26 -17.46
C CYS A 309 -13.64 6.25 -17.13
N PRO A 310 -13.38 7.58 -17.09
CA PRO A 310 -14.39 8.58 -16.74
C PRO A 310 -15.50 8.78 -17.77
N ASP A 311 -15.24 8.37 -19.01
CA ASP A 311 -16.11 8.55 -20.16
C ASP A 311 -16.46 7.16 -20.74
N PRO A 312 -17.65 6.59 -20.44
CA PRO A 312 -18.03 5.27 -20.92
C PRO A 312 -17.92 5.12 -22.44
N ALA A 313 -18.13 6.19 -23.22
CA ALA A 313 -18.00 6.14 -24.68
C ALA A 313 -16.55 5.91 -25.14
N LYS A 314 -15.58 6.04 -24.24
CA LYS A 314 -14.16 5.71 -24.39
C LYS A 314 -13.75 4.50 -23.55
N TRP A 315 -14.66 3.62 -23.13
CA TRP A 315 -14.27 2.36 -22.49
C TRP A 315 -13.51 1.48 -23.50
N GLY A 316 -12.24 1.19 -23.21
CA GLY A 316 -11.35 0.40 -24.07
C GLY A 316 -11.13 -1.01 -23.53
N ARG A 317 -10.35 -1.84 -24.26
CA ARG A 317 -9.91 -3.17 -23.76
C ARG A 317 -8.97 -3.12 -22.54
N PHE A 318 -8.62 -1.91 -22.08
CA PHE A 318 -7.70 -1.64 -20.99
C PHE A 318 -8.34 -0.83 -19.85
N SER A 319 -9.63 -0.52 -19.90
CA SER A 319 -10.34 0.12 -18.78
C SER A 319 -10.67 -0.94 -17.73
N ASP A 320 -10.21 -0.77 -16.50
CA ASP A 320 -10.35 -1.75 -15.39
C ASP A 320 -10.00 -3.19 -15.82
N ALA A 321 -8.75 -3.39 -16.24
CA ALA A 321 -8.25 -4.66 -16.76
C ALA A 321 -7.06 -5.22 -15.98
N ILE A 322 -6.94 -6.55 -15.97
CA ILE A 322 -5.66 -7.24 -15.78
C ILE A 322 -5.06 -7.45 -17.18
N VAL A 323 -3.81 -7.05 -17.37
CA VAL A 323 -3.13 -7.06 -18.68
C VAL A 323 -1.86 -7.89 -18.63
N ALA A 324 -1.63 -8.69 -19.67
CA ALA A 324 -0.38 -9.41 -19.88
C ALA A 324 0.30 -8.98 -21.17
N ALA A 325 1.61 -8.70 -21.08
CA ALA A 325 2.45 -8.35 -22.21
C ALA A 325 3.71 -9.22 -22.28
N ASP A 326 4.31 -9.29 -23.46
CA ASP A 326 5.62 -9.87 -23.69
C ASP A 326 6.70 -9.07 -22.94
N LEU A 327 7.54 -9.76 -22.17
CA LEU A 327 8.60 -9.15 -21.37
C LEU A 327 9.71 -8.50 -22.22
N GLU A 328 9.97 -9.00 -23.42
CA GLU A 328 11.07 -8.53 -24.27
C GLU A 328 10.61 -7.48 -25.28
N THR A 329 9.39 -7.60 -25.82
CA THR A 329 8.87 -6.71 -26.87
C THR A 329 7.77 -5.75 -26.44
N GLY A 330 7.19 -5.90 -25.24
CA GLY A 330 6.01 -5.14 -24.81
C GLY A 330 4.72 -5.47 -25.57
N THR A 331 4.75 -6.47 -26.46
CA THR A 331 3.59 -6.83 -27.28
C THR A 331 2.50 -7.45 -26.40
N LEU A 332 1.29 -6.90 -26.49
CA LEU A 332 0.12 -7.41 -25.79
C LEU A 332 -0.09 -8.90 -26.04
N ARG A 333 -0.35 -9.67 -24.97
CA ARG A 333 -0.74 -11.08 -25.05
C ARG A 333 -2.23 -11.27 -24.81
N TRP A 334 -2.75 -10.73 -23.71
CA TRP A 334 -4.18 -10.77 -23.37
C TRP A 334 -4.59 -9.62 -22.44
N THR A 335 -5.91 -9.40 -22.37
CA THR A 335 -6.58 -8.46 -21.46
C THR A 335 -7.78 -9.16 -20.84
N TYR A 336 -7.92 -9.10 -19.51
CA TYR A 336 -9.09 -9.58 -18.78
C TYR A 336 -9.81 -8.40 -18.12
N GLN A 337 -11.10 -8.25 -18.39
CA GLN A 337 -11.97 -7.22 -17.80
C GLN A 337 -13.17 -7.93 -17.14
N PRO A 338 -13.41 -7.77 -15.83
CA PRO A 338 -14.53 -8.40 -15.14
C PRO A 338 -15.84 -7.59 -15.19
N HIS A 339 -15.79 -6.34 -15.67
CA HIS A 339 -16.89 -5.38 -15.61
C HIS A 339 -17.45 -5.05 -17.01
N GLU A 340 -18.74 -4.74 -17.07
CA GLU A 340 -19.34 -4.08 -18.22
C GLU A 340 -18.92 -2.59 -18.27
N GLN A 341 -19.02 -2.00 -19.47
CA GLN A 341 -18.75 -0.58 -19.77
C GLN A 341 -19.44 0.38 -18.78
N ASN A 342 -18.67 1.09 -17.95
CA ASN A 342 -19.19 1.97 -16.90
C ASN A 342 -18.37 3.28 -16.76
N ASN A 343 -18.59 4.05 -15.68
CA ASN A 343 -17.81 5.24 -15.28
C ASN A 343 -17.49 5.26 -13.78
N ASP A 344 -17.51 4.09 -13.15
CA ASP A 344 -17.07 3.92 -11.78
C ASP A 344 -15.53 3.89 -11.73
N ASP A 345 -14.98 4.18 -10.57
CA ASP A 345 -13.54 4.17 -10.30
C ASP A 345 -13.17 2.78 -9.75
N LEU A 346 -13.01 1.80 -10.65
CA LEU A 346 -12.88 0.37 -10.33
C LEU A 346 -11.50 -0.24 -10.69
N ASP A 347 -10.44 0.52 -10.46
CA ASP A 347 -9.07 0.20 -10.85
C ASP A 347 -8.52 -1.11 -10.29
N PHE A 348 -7.60 -1.69 -11.04
CA PHE A 348 -6.67 -2.72 -10.57
C PHE A 348 -5.38 -2.09 -9.99
N ALA A 349 -5.55 -1.36 -8.89
CA ALA A 349 -4.56 -0.50 -8.22
C ALA A 349 -3.22 -1.15 -7.79
N GLY A 350 -3.20 -2.45 -7.52
CA GLY A 350 -2.13 -3.09 -6.74
C GLY A 350 -0.89 -3.54 -7.53
N ALA A 351 -0.39 -4.72 -7.18
CA ALA A 351 0.58 -5.47 -7.98
C ALA A 351 0.10 -6.93 -8.08
N PRO A 352 0.12 -7.57 -9.27
CA PRO A 352 -0.35 -8.94 -9.41
C PRO A 352 0.49 -9.94 -8.61
N ASN A 353 -0.16 -10.88 -7.93
CA ASN A 353 0.52 -12.04 -7.35
C ASN A 353 0.60 -13.16 -8.39
N LEU A 354 1.76 -13.83 -8.49
CA LEU A 354 1.94 -14.99 -9.36
C LEU A 354 1.73 -16.27 -8.55
N ILE A 355 0.60 -16.93 -8.79
CA ILE A 355 0.03 -17.99 -7.95
C ILE A 355 0.14 -19.34 -8.66
N ASP A 356 0.62 -20.39 -7.97
CA ASP A 356 0.61 -21.77 -8.49
C ASP A 356 -0.35 -22.61 -7.63
N ALA A 357 -1.62 -22.65 -8.03
CA ALA A 357 -2.73 -23.23 -7.27
C ALA A 357 -3.59 -24.15 -8.16
N GLY A 358 -4.17 -25.20 -7.61
CA GLY A 358 -4.98 -26.19 -8.36
C GLY A 358 -4.25 -26.89 -9.51
N GLY A 359 -2.91 -26.88 -9.52
CA GLY A 359 -2.09 -27.32 -10.65
C GLY A 359 -2.02 -26.33 -11.82
N ARG A 360 -2.59 -25.14 -11.69
CA ARG A 360 -2.61 -24.07 -12.70
C ARG A 360 -1.60 -22.97 -12.36
N ALA A 361 -1.11 -22.28 -13.38
CA ALA A 361 -0.26 -21.09 -13.23
C ALA A 361 -1.13 -19.83 -13.40
N LEU A 362 -1.52 -19.22 -12.28
CA LEU A 362 -2.48 -18.13 -12.22
C LEU A 362 -1.81 -16.76 -11.98
N VAL A 363 -2.52 -15.71 -12.36
CA VAL A 363 -2.33 -14.33 -11.90
C VAL A 363 -3.50 -14.00 -10.98
N GLY A 364 -3.20 -13.46 -9.80
CA GLY A 364 -4.20 -12.89 -8.90
C GLY A 364 -4.05 -11.38 -8.77
N LEU A 365 -5.15 -10.64 -8.81
CA LEU A 365 -5.15 -9.22 -8.47
C LEU A 365 -6.50 -8.76 -7.89
N GLY A 366 -6.40 -7.96 -6.82
CA GLY A 366 -7.54 -7.30 -6.19
C GLY A 366 -7.97 -6.04 -6.94
N ASN A 367 -9.28 -5.76 -6.91
CA ASN A 367 -9.91 -4.63 -7.57
C ASN A 367 -10.61 -3.69 -6.55
N LYS A 368 -10.80 -2.41 -6.89
CA LYS A 368 -11.57 -1.44 -6.08
C LYS A 368 -13.05 -1.83 -5.85
N ASP A 369 -13.59 -2.80 -6.59
CA ASP A 369 -14.97 -3.31 -6.44
C ASP A 369 -15.20 -4.21 -5.20
N GLY A 370 -14.12 -4.64 -4.53
CA GLY A 370 -14.14 -5.55 -3.39
C GLY A 370 -13.89 -7.03 -3.72
N THR A 371 -13.56 -7.35 -4.97
CA THR A 371 -13.27 -8.71 -5.45
C THR A 371 -11.77 -8.91 -5.72
N TYR A 372 -11.27 -10.12 -5.45
CA TYR A 372 -9.96 -10.58 -5.88
C TYR A 372 -10.12 -11.55 -7.05
N TYR A 373 -9.62 -11.18 -8.23
CA TYR A 373 -9.78 -11.96 -9.45
C TYR A 373 -8.58 -12.87 -9.71
N LEU A 374 -8.86 -14.09 -10.17
CA LEU A 374 -7.86 -15.08 -10.57
C LEU A 374 -8.04 -15.39 -12.07
N VAL A 375 -6.96 -15.29 -12.84
CA VAL A 375 -6.94 -15.60 -14.29
C VAL A 375 -5.73 -16.47 -14.63
N ASP A 376 -5.78 -17.17 -15.75
CA ASP A 376 -4.66 -17.96 -16.25
C ASP A 376 -3.51 -17.06 -16.76
N ARG A 377 -2.24 -17.40 -16.45
CA ARG A 377 -1.07 -16.62 -16.92
C ARG A 377 -0.92 -16.60 -18.43
N GLU A 378 -1.27 -17.68 -19.12
CA GLU A 378 -0.96 -17.85 -20.54
C GLU A 378 -2.11 -17.41 -21.44
N THR A 379 -3.36 -17.64 -21.03
CA THR A 379 -4.56 -17.31 -21.82
C THR A 379 -5.34 -16.07 -21.34
N GLY A 380 -5.21 -15.70 -20.06
CA GLY A 380 -6.05 -14.66 -19.43
C GLY A 380 -7.48 -15.14 -19.13
N GLU A 381 -7.79 -16.42 -19.32
CA GLU A 381 -9.11 -16.97 -19.04
C GLU A 381 -9.42 -16.95 -17.53
N PRO A 382 -10.66 -16.61 -17.13
CA PRO A 382 -11.04 -16.58 -15.72
C PRO A 382 -10.87 -17.95 -15.05
N ALA A 383 -10.16 -17.94 -13.92
CA ALA A 383 -9.94 -19.11 -13.07
C ALA A 383 -10.82 -19.10 -11.82
N GLY A 384 -11.15 -17.91 -11.30
CA GLY A 384 -12.02 -17.72 -10.14
C GLY A 384 -12.13 -16.24 -9.75
N ALA A 385 -13.04 -15.94 -8.82
CA ALA A 385 -13.21 -14.60 -8.27
C ALA A 385 -13.65 -14.70 -6.81
N ILE A 386 -12.92 -14.05 -5.90
CA ILE A 386 -13.12 -14.16 -4.45
C ILE A 386 -13.68 -12.83 -3.93
N ARG A 387 -14.96 -12.82 -3.58
CA ARG A 387 -15.67 -11.63 -3.10
C ARG A 387 -15.30 -11.36 -1.63
N ALA A 388 -14.32 -10.48 -1.40
CA ALA A 388 -13.86 -10.14 -0.05
C ALA A 388 -14.72 -9.06 0.62
N THR A 389 -15.23 -8.07 -0.14
CA THR A 389 -16.06 -6.98 0.40
C THR A 389 -16.98 -6.36 -0.67
N GLY A 390 -17.63 -5.25 -0.35
CA GLY A 390 -18.33 -4.38 -1.31
C GLY A 390 -17.44 -3.27 -1.86
N PRO A 391 -17.86 -2.58 -2.94
CA PRO A 391 -17.05 -1.56 -3.59
C PRO A 391 -16.84 -0.32 -2.70
N GLY A 392 -15.78 0.44 -2.96
CA GLY A 392 -15.55 1.76 -2.35
C GLY A 392 -16.56 2.85 -2.74
N LEU A 393 -17.41 2.56 -3.72
CA LEU A 393 -18.29 3.52 -4.39
C LEU A 393 -19.34 4.12 -3.45
N ARG A 394 -19.28 5.44 -3.26
CA ARG A 394 -20.31 6.18 -2.52
C ARG A 394 -21.66 6.21 -3.25
N ARG A 395 -21.65 6.06 -4.58
CA ARG A 395 -22.80 5.87 -5.47
C ARG A 395 -22.34 5.07 -6.70
N PRO A 396 -23.13 4.11 -7.23
CA PRO A 396 -22.88 3.53 -8.54
C PRO A 396 -22.95 4.59 -9.65
N GLY A 397 -22.14 4.44 -10.69
CA GLY A 397 -21.95 5.42 -11.76
C GLY A 397 -21.17 6.68 -11.34
N SER A 398 -20.18 6.56 -10.46
CA SER A 398 -19.37 7.69 -9.98
C SER A 398 -17.85 7.49 -10.09
N ASN A 399 -17.22 8.43 -10.79
CA ASN A 399 -15.78 8.47 -11.10
C ASN A 399 -14.90 8.93 -9.91
N PHE A 400 -15.14 8.39 -8.71
CA PHE A 400 -14.19 8.44 -7.59
C PHE A 400 -14.57 7.44 -6.47
N SER A 401 -13.66 6.54 -6.13
CA SER A 401 -13.83 5.39 -5.26
C SER A 401 -12.54 5.10 -4.50
N THR A 402 -12.47 5.56 -3.25
CA THR A 402 -11.48 5.00 -2.32
C THR A 402 -12.06 3.70 -1.78
N GLY A 403 -11.58 2.54 -2.24
CA GLY A 403 -11.98 1.28 -1.65
C GLY A 403 -11.55 -0.01 -2.33
N GLY A 404 -12.18 -1.11 -1.92
CA GLY A 404 -11.80 -2.46 -2.35
C GLY A 404 -10.33 -2.76 -2.05
N PHE A 405 -9.62 -3.33 -3.01
CA PHE A 405 -8.18 -3.58 -2.91
C PHE A 405 -7.38 -2.41 -3.48
N ILE A 406 -6.48 -1.84 -2.68
CA ILE A 406 -5.49 -0.83 -3.11
C ILE A 406 -4.09 -1.21 -2.62
N GLY A 407 -3.95 -1.56 -1.33
CA GLY A 407 -2.73 -2.18 -0.81
C GLY A 407 -2.48 -3.56 -1.46
N PRO A 408 -1.27 -3.85 -1.96
CA PRO A 408 -0.94 -5.17 -2.48
C PRO A 408 -1.04 -6.26 -1.42
N THR A 409 -1.70 -7.35 -1.78
CA THR A 409 -1.72 -8.61 -1.04
C THR A 409 -0.41 -9.38 -1.21
N ALA A 410 -0.08 -10.23 -0.24
CA ALA A 410 1.02 -11.19 -0.31
C ALA A 410 0.48 -12.61 -0.54
N TYR A 411 1.27 -13.48 -1.18
CA TYR A 411 0.89 -14.86 -1.45
C TYR A 411 1.80 -15.83 -0.70
N ASP A 412 1.19 -16.61 0.21
CA ASP A 412 1.85 -17.74 0.85
C ASP A 412 1.59 -19.02 0.05
N ARG A 413 2.66 -19.54 -0.57
CA ARG A 413 2.63 -20.76 -1.38
C ARG A 413 2.47 -22.04 -0.55
N GLY A 414 2.83 -22.02 0.73
CA GLY A 414 2.72 -23.17 1.64
C GLY A 414 1.28 -23.34 2.13
N ALA A 415 0.63 -22.25 2.52
CA ALA A 415 -0.76 -22.23 2.95
C ALA A 415 -1.77 -22.17 1.78
N GLN A 416 -1.32 -21.80 0.57
CA GLN A 416 -2.19 -21.45 -0.57
C GLN A 416 -3.18 -20.34 -0.23
N LEU A 417 -2.69 -19.32 0.50
CA LEU A 417 -3.46 -18.17 0.92
C LEU A 417 -2.87 -16.88 0.33
N VAL A 418 -3.73 -16.05 -0.23
CA VAL A 418 -3.44 -14.64 -0.51
C VAL A 418 -3.91 -13.82 0.69
N VAL A 419 -2.99 -13.12 1.36
CA VAL A 419 -3.26 -12.37 2.60
C VAL A 419 -3.09 -10.87 2.36
N GLY A 420 -4.04 -10.09 2.86
CA GLY A 420 -3.92 -8.64 2.91
C GLY A 420 -5.17 -7.96 3.44
N GLY A 421 -5.29 -6.66 3.17
CA GLY A 421 -6.36 -5.83 3.70
C GLY A 421 -6.98 -4.91 2.65
N THR A 422 -8.24 -4.57 2.84
CA THR A 422 -8.99 -3.65 1.97
C THR A 422 -8.83 -2.20 2.40
N ALA A 423 -9.03 -1.28 1.46
CA ALA A 423 -9.10 0.15 1.71
C ALA A 423 -10.49 0.55 2.29
N VAL A 424 -11.00 1.73 1.93
CA VAL A 424 -12.32 2.26 2.35
C VAL A 424 -13.50 1.52 1.65
N GLY A 425 -14.74 1.78 2.02
CA GLY A 425 -15.95 1.16 1.45
C GLY A 425 -16.94 0.78 2.55
N PRO A 426 -17.50 -0.45 2.54
CA PRO A 426 -17.99 -1.12 3.75
C PRO A 426 -16.89 -1.21 4.83
N ALA A 427 -17.18 -1.91 5.93
CA ALA A 427 -16.17 -2.15 6.97
C ALA A 427 -14.86 -2.67 6.34
N PRO A 428 -13.70 -2.07 6.64
CA PRO A 428 -12.44 -2.51 6.07
C PRO A 428 -12.06 -3.87 6.67
N TYR A 429 -11.51 -4.77 5.86
CA TYR A 429 -11.25 -6.14 6.25
C TYR A 429 -9.80 -6.54 6.00
N LEU A 430 -9.20 -7.21 6.98
CA LEU A 430 -8.07 -8.10 6.78
C LEU A 430 -8.58 -9.50 6.42
N HIS A 431 -7.92 -10.20 5.51
CA HIS A 431 -8.42 -11.47 4.99
C HIS A 431 -7.29 -12.43 4.56
N GLY A 432 -7.59 -13.72 4.62
CA GLY A 432 -6.88 -14.78 3.92
C GLY A 432 -7.79 -15.39 2.87
N LEU A 433 -7.36 -15.38 1.61
CA LEU A 433 -8.14 -15.86 0.46
C LEU A 433 -7.55 -17.19 -0.02
N ASP A 434 -8.36 -18.24 0.03
CA ASP A 434 -8.03 -19.57 -0.45
C ASP A 434 -8.08 -19.60 -1.98
N VAL A 435 -6.91 -19.72 -2.62
CA VAL A 435 -6.80 -19.67 -4.08
C VAL A 435 -6.96 -21.03 -4.76
N ASP A 436 -6.94 -22.14 -3.99
CA ASP A 436 -7.32 -23.47 -4.49
C ASP A 436 -8.85 -23.62 -4.55
N LYS A 437 -9.58 -23.06 -3.58
CA LYS A 437 -11.05 -23.13 -3.46
C LYS A 437 -11.78 -21.91 -4.03
N ALA A 438 -11.06 -20.81 -4.30
CA ALA A 438 -11.60 -19.50 -4.64
C ALA A 438 -12.59 -18.94 -3.58
N THR A 439 -12.25 -19.08 -2.30
CA THR A 439 -13.08 -18.66 -1.16
C THR A 439 -12.32 -17.79 -0.16
N VAL A 440 -13.02 -16.95 0.60
CA VAL A 440 -12.45 -16.34 1.80
C VAL A 440 -12.25 -17.46 2.84
N ALA A 441 -11.01 -17.73 3.26
CA ALA A 441 -10.69 -18.72 4.29
C ALA A 441 -10.98 -18.16 5.69
N TRP A 442 -10.52 -16.94 5.93
CA TRP A 442 -10.77 -16.17 7.14
C TRP A 442 -10.84 -14.68 6.80
N GLN A 443 -11.55 -13.94 7.64
CA GLN A 443 -11.70 -12.49 7.52
C GLN A 443 -11.89 -11.86 8.89
N SER A 444 -11.05 -10.88 9.22
CA SER A 444 -11.25 -9.97 10.35
C SER A 444 -11.72 -8.63 9.85
N GLN A 445 -12.68 -8.01 10.54
CA GLN A 445 -12.89 -6.58 10.42
C GLN A 445 -11.68 -5.87 11.05
N GLU A 446 -11.29 -4.74 10.47
CA GLU A 446 -10.24 -3.87 11.01
C GLU A 446 -10.83 -2.54 11.48
N PRO A 447 -10.18 -1.84 12.45
CA PRO A 447 -10.58 -0.51 12.87
C PRO A 447 -10.46 0.55 11.77
N SER A 448 -9.74 0.27 10.68
CA SER A 448 -9.37 1.25 9.65
C SER A 448 -8.97 0.59 8.33
N ALA A 449 -8.93 1.39 7.26
CA ALA A 449 -8.48 0.97 5.94
C ALA A 449 -6.99 0.55 5.92
N THR A 450 -6.68 -0.47 5.12
CA THR A 450 -5.32 -0.91 4.80
C THR A 450 -4.94 -0.40 3.41
N TYR A 451 -3.88 0.40 3.36
CA TYR A 451 -3.20 0.78 2.10
C TYR A 451 -1.80 0.18 2.01
N ALA A 452 -1.26 -0.35 3.12
CA ALA A 452 0.07 -0.93 3.15
C ALA A 452 0.11 -2.25 2.36
N PRO A 453 1.13 -2.46 1.51
CA PRO A 453 1.49 -3.79 1.06
C PRO A 453 1.75 -4.73 2.24
N THR A 454 1.10 -5.89 2.23
CA THR A 454 1.40 -6.99 3.16
C THR A 454 2.82 -7.51 2.92
N ALA A 455 3.47 -8.04 3.95
CA ALA A 455 4.76 -8.71 3.81
C ALA A 455 4.80 -10.00 4.66
N ILE A 456 5.13 -11.14 4.05
CA ILE A 456 5.11 -12.46 4.70
C ILE A 456 6.53 -12.98 5.00
N THR A 457 6.68 -13.59 6.18
CA THR A 457 7.81 -14.47 6.53
C THR A 457 7.32 -15.56 7.48
N ASP A 458 7.80 -16.78 7.31
CA ASP A 458 7.70 -17.85 8.33
C ASP A 458 6.29 -18.07 8.95
N GLY A 459 5.23 -18.00 8.15
CA GLY A 459 3.83 -18.16 8.59
C GLY A 459 3.14 -16.90 9.12
N LEU A 460 3.85 -15.76 9.18
CA LEU A 460 3.36 -14.46 9.64
C LEU A 460 3.23 -13.46 8.50
N ALA A 461 2.13 -12.69 8.50
CA ALA A 461 1.89 -11.56 7.61
C ALA A 461 1.95 -10.23 8.38
N PHE A 462 2.87 -9.35 8.00
CA PHE A 462 2.97 -7.99 8.52
C PHE A 462 2.08 -7.04 7.71
N VAL A 463 1.21 -6.30 8.40
CA VAL A 463 0.21 -5.40 7.77
C VAL A 463 0.09 -4.08 8.54
N GLY A 464 -0.06 -2.98 7.78
CA GLY A 464 -0.17 -1.62 8.31
C GLY A 464 -1.56 -1.02 8.15
N GLY A 465 -2.12 -0.50 9.25
CA GLY A 465 -3.40 0.19 9.27
C GLY A 465 -3.31 1.73 9.23
N THR A 466 -4.39 2.36 8.77
CA THR A 466 -4.61 3.81 8.90
C THR A 466 -5.03 4.24 10.32
N ASP A 467 -5.26 3.27 11.22
CA ASP A 467 -5.36 3.38 12.68
C ASP A 467 -4.00 3.57 13.39
N PHE A 468 -2.95 3.79 12.62
CA PHE A 468 -1.57 4.00 13.06
C PHE A 468 -0.99 2.76 13.76
N THR A 469 -1.46 1.54 13.46
CA THR A 469 -0.95 0.30 14.06
C THR A 469 -0.29 -0.60 13.01
N LEU A 470 0.93 -1.05 13.31
CA LEU A 470 1.57 -2.15 12.58
C LEU A 470 1.22 -3.46 13.29
N ARG A 471 0.78 -4.46 12.54
CA ARG A 471 0.41 -5.80 13.03
C ARG A 471 1.34 -6.86 12.44
N ALA A 472 1.48 -7.98 13.14
CA ALA A 472 1.84 -9.28 12.56
C ALA A 472 0.71 -10.25 12.88
N VAL A 473 0.11 -10.85 11.85
CA VAL A 473 -0.95 -11.86 11.99
C VAL A 473 -0.46 -13.22 11.50
N ARG A 474 -0.99 -14.31 12.05
CA ARG A 474 -0.78 -15.65 11.49
C ARG A 474 -1.52 -15.79 10.16
N VAL A 475 -0.84 -16.33 9.15
CA VAL A 475 -1.34 -16.44 7.77
C VAL A 475 -2.58 -17.33 7.64
N ILE A 476 -2.71 -18.38 8.47
CA ILE A 476 -3.76 -19.40 8.30
C ILE A 476 -5.14 -19.06 8.88
N ASP A 477 -5.23 -18.10 9.81
CA ASP A 477 -6.46 -17.78 10.55
C ASP A 477 -6.67 -16.27 10.82
N GLY A 478 -5.62 -15.44 10.66
CA GLY A 478 -5.66 -14.01 10.94
C GLY A 478 -5.40 -13.62 12.40
N GLU A 479 -4.98 -14.55 13.28
CA GLU A 479 -4.71 -14.22 14.68
C GLU A 479 -3.58 -13.19 14.80
N THR A 480 -3.82 -12.05 15.46
CA THR A 480 -2.81 -11.01 15.67
C THR A 480 -1.88 -11.37 16.83
N LEU A 481 -0.75 -12.01 16.52
CA LEU A 481 0.24 -12.44 17.52
C LEU A 481 1.14 -11.30 18.01
N TRP A 482 1.25 -10.20 17.25
CA TRP A 482 1.98 -9.00 17.67
C TRP A 482 1.39 -7.74 17.05
N SER A 483 1.42 -6.63 17.79
CA SER A 483 1.13 -5.31 17.23
C SER A 483 1.98 -4.23 17.90
N HIS A 484 2.15 -3.10 17.21
CA HIS A 484 2.86 -1.94 17.74
C HIS A 484 2.22 -0.62 17.28
N PRO A 485 1.92 0.31 18.20
CA PRO A 485 1.43 1.64 17.85
C PRO A 485 2.53 2.47 17.19
N MET A 486 2.23 3.00 16.01
CA MET A 486 3.09 3.87 15.22
C MET A 486 2.70 5.34 15.48
N LYS A 487 3.52 6.29 15.04
CA LYS A 487 3.26 7.73 15.28
C LYS A 487 2.35 8.38 14.22
N GLY A 488 1.85 7.60 13.27
CA GLY A 488 1.08 8.03 12.10
C GLY A 488 0.62 6.81 11.30
N ALA A 489 -0.22 7.04 10.29
CA ALA A 489 -0.78 5.96 9.46
C ALA A 489 0.30 5.13 8.76
N VAL A 490 0.09 3.81 8.71
CA VAL A 490 1.02 2.84 8.13
C VAL A 490 0.49 2.44 6.76
N SER A 491 0.87 3.19 5.71
CA SER A 491 0.46 2.93 4.32
C SER A 491 1.59 2.43 3.41
N GLY A 492 2.81 2.31 3.94
CA GLY A 492 3.91 1.61 3.27
C GLY A 492 4.20 0.27 3.93
N GLY A 493 4.58 -0.70 3.10
CA GLY A 493 4.79 -2.09 3.55
C GLY A 493 6.08 -2.28 4.35
N VAL A 494 6.30 -3.52 4.80
CA VAL A 494 7.46 -3.90 5.61
C VAL A 494 8.51 -4.62 4.76
N ALA A 495 9.80 -4.33 5.02
CA ALA A 495 10.91 -5.13 4.53
C ALA A 495 11.47 -6.02 5.66
N LEU A 496 11.50 -7.32 5.41
CA LEU A 496 11.84 -8.35 6.40
C LEU A 496 13.25 -8.94 6.16
N THR A 497 13.98 -9.18 7.25
CA THR A 497 15.31 -9.81 7.26
C THR A 497 15.62 -10.38 8.65
N ARG A 498 16.80 -11.00 8.84
CA ARG A 498 17.19 -11.67 10.08
C ARG A 498 16.97 -10.82 11.33
N GLY A 499 16.05 -11.29 12.16
CA GLY A 499 15.60 -10.70 13.41
C GLY A 499 15.22 -9.22 13.31
N SER A 500 14.87 -8.71 12.13
CA SER A 500 14.58 -7.29 11.91
C SER A 500 13.47 -7.05 10.89
N ALA A 501 12.49 -6.23 11.27
CA ALA A 501 11.46 -5.70 10.38
C ALA A 501 11.67 -4.18 10.20
N PHE A 502 11.64 -3.71 8.95
CA PHE A 502 11.76 -2.30 8.60
C PHE A 502 10.43 -1.81 8.04
N ALA A 503 9.72 -1.00 8.81
CA ALA A 503 8.41 -0.44 8.45
C ALA A 503 8.49 1.08 8.28
N VAL A 504 7.47 1.66 7.66
CA VAL A 504 7.31 3.12 7.55
C VAL A 504 5.96 3.54 8.13
N ALA A 505 5.86 4.80 8.54
CA ALA A 505 4.59 5.39 8.93
C ALA A 505 4.59 6.89 8.68
N GLY A 506 3.41 7.49 8.71
CA GLY A 506 3.17 8.94 8.69
C GLY A 506 2.80 9.50 7.32
N ILE A 507 1.57 9.21 6.88
CA ILE A 507 0.81 10.11 6.00
C ILE A 507 0.65 11.48 6.70
N ARG A 508 0.61 12.59 5.94
CA ARG A 508 0.36 13.93 6.49
C ARG A 508 -1.14 14.21 6.55
N GLU A 509 -1.58 14.91 7.59
CA GLU A 509 -2.91 15.53 7.62
C GLU A 509 -3.07 16.48 6.41
N PRO A 510 -4.16 16.39 5.64
CA PRO A 510 -4.45 17.33 4.56
C PRO A 510 -4.48 18.78 5.06
N GLY A 511 -3.81 19.68 4.33
CA GLY A 511 -3.79 21.12 4.66
C GLY A 511 -2.81 21.56 5.75
N LEU A 512 -1.84 20.72 6.14
CA LEU A 512 -0.70 21.15 6.97
C LEU A 512 0.58 21.26 6.14
N ASP A 513 1.22 22.44 6.11
CA ASP A 513 2.50 22.65 5.37
C ASP A 513 3.76 22.25 6.15
N GLN A 514 3.60 21.87 7.43
CA GLN A 514 4.72 21.64 8.34
C GLN A 514 5.31 20.23 8.23
N ARG A 515 6.64 20.13 8.40
CA ARG A 515 7.35 18.84 8.46
C ARG A 515 6.79 17.98 9.61
N SER A 516 6.28 16.81 9.23
CA SER A 516 5.85 15.78 10.17
C SER A 516 6.98 15.31 11.08
N ARG A 517 6.63 14.99 12.34
CA ARG A 517 7.52 14.40 13.36
C ARG A 517 7.28 12.88 13.55
N SER A 518 6.42 12.31 12.73
CA SER A 518 6.08 10.89 12.69
C SER A 518 6.43 10.23 11.36
N SER A 519 6.58 11.00 10.29
CA SER A 519 6.85 10.48 8.95
C SER A 519 8.28 9.97 8.81
N GLY A 520 8.43 8.69 8.51
CA GLY A 520 9.75 8.07 8.39
C GLY A 520 9.80 6.57 8.62
N VAL A 521 11.02 6.09 8.90
CA VAL A 521 11.40 4.67 8.90
C VAL A 521 11.62 4.17 10.32
N TYR A 522 11.06 3.01 10.64
CA TYR A 522 11.16 2.32 11.92
C TYR A 522 11.92 1.01 11.74
N ARG A 523 12.82 0.69 12.67
CA ARG A 523 13.40 -0.65 12.78
C ARG A 523 12.89 -1.34 14.03
N PHE A 524 12.19 -2.44 13.86
CA PHE A 524 11.94 -3.43 14.91
C PHE A 524 13.01 -4.51 14.85
N SER A 525 13.39 -5.08 16.00
CA SER A 525 14.26 -6.26 16.03
C SER A 525 14.08 -7.08 17.29
N LEU A 526 14.16 -8.39 17.16
CA LEU A 526 14.08 -9.39 18.24
C LEU A 526 15.07 -9.06 19.36
N THR A 527 14.78 -9.43 20.61
CA THR A 527 15.70 -9.23 21.73
C THR A 527 16.80 -10.28 21.87
N GLY A 528 16.64 -11.45 21.26
CA GLY A 528 17.57 -12.58 21.39
C GLY A 528 17.46 -13.29 22.73
N LYS A 529 16.36 -13.09 23.46
CA LYS A 529 16.05 -13.73 24.73
C LYS A 529 15.03 -14.85 24.49
N ARG A 530 15.52 -16.02 24.05
CA ARG A 530 14.73 -17.26 24.07
C ARG A 530 14.18 -17.52 25.48
N ALA A 531 12.95 -17.09 25.72
CA ALA A 531 12.21 -17.39 26.93
C ALA A 531 11.85 -18.88 26.86
N THR A 532 12.74 -19.73 27.39
CA THR A 532 12.53 -21.18 27.36
C THR A 532 11.53 -21.54 28.46
N ILE A 533 10.25 -21.27 28.20
CA ILE A 533 9.13 -21.62 29.07
C ILE A 533 8.98 -23.15 29.06
N LYS A 534 9.79 -23.82 29.86
CA LYS A 534 9.51 -25.19 30.28
C LYS A 534 8.27 -25.15 31.16
N ILE A 535 7.14 -25.61 30.62
CA ILE A 535 5.97 -25.94 31.43
C ILE A 535 6.34 -27.15 32.30
N ALA A 536 6.88 -26.88 33.48
CA ALA A 536 6.95 -27.85 34.56
C ALA A 536 5.60 -27.85 35.28
N ALA A 537 5.10 -29.03 35.65
CA ALA A 537 3.95 -29.12 36.55
C ALA A 537 4.31 -28.45 37.89
N PRO A 538 3.41 -27.67 38.51
CA PRO A 538 3.76 -26.86 39.67
C PRO A 538 3.92 -27.69 40.94
N GLU A 539 5.17 -27.97 41.33
CA GLU A 539 5.46 -28.33 42.73
C GLU A 539 5.19 -27.12 43.63
N THR A 540 4.48 -27.35 44.72
CA THR A 540 3.97 -26.29 45.58
C THR A 540 5.05 -25.75 46.50
N THR A 541 5.47 -24.48 46.34
CA THR A 541 6.23 -23.77 47.36
C THR A 541 5.84 -22.30 47.41
N THR A 542 5.25 -21.88 48.54
CA THR A 542 4.73 -20.54 48.74
C THR A 542 5.87 -19.51 48.85
N THR A 543 5.76 -18.38 48.14
CA THR A 543 6.57 -17.18 48.41
C THR A 543 5.70 -15.95 48.22
N THR A 544 5.54 -15.16 49.28
CA THR A 544 4.58 -14.07 49.32
C THR A 544 5.07 -12.85 48.55
N VAL A 545 4.46 -12.56 47.40
CA VAL A 545 4.57 -11.28 46.70
C VAL A 545 3.18 -10.64 46.68
N VAL A 546 3.07 -9.36 47.06
CA VAL A 546 1.77 -8.69 47.26
C VAL A 546 1.25 -8.13 45.94
N GLY A 547 0.27 -8.84 45.36
CA GLY A 547 -0.86 -8.26 44.62
C GLY A 547 -0.58 -7.59 43.26
N ALA A 548 -0.51 -8.39 42.20
CA ALA A 548 -0.71 -7.94 40.81
C ALA A 548 -1.21 -9.10 39.92
N THR A 549 -2.43 -9.57 40.14
CA THR A 549 -3.08 -10.62 39.34
C THR A 549 -4.22 -10.05 38.50
N ALA A 550 -4.07 -10.10 37.18
CA ALA A 550 -5.13 -9.80 36.21
C ALA A 550 -5.64 -11.09 35.53
N SER A 551 -5.93 -12.12 36.32
CA SER A 551 -6.63 -13.32 35.87
C SER A 551 -8.12 -12.99 35.75
N GLN A 552 -8.57 -12.62 34.55
CA GLN A 552 -9.94 -12.14 34.29
C GLN A 552 -10.97 -13.30 34.22
N GLU A 553 -11.17 -14.02 35.32
CA GLU A 553 -12.34 -14.87 35.52
C GLU A 553 -13.48 -14.07 36.15
N CYS A 554 -14.60 -13.89 35.46
CA CYS A 554 -15.87 -13.49 36.09
C CYS A 554 -17.06 -13.78 35.17
N VAL A 555 -18.10 -14.45 35.71
CA VAL A 555 -19.42 -14.58 35.09
C VAL A 555 -20.46 -14.32 36.18
N GLY A 556 -21.10 -13.14 36.13
CA GLY A 556 -22.22 -12.74 37.00
C GLY A 556 -21.87 -11.89 38.24
N SER A 557 -22.42 -10.67 38.27
CA SER A 557 -22.44 -9.70 39.39
C SER A 557 -21.08 -9.16 39.87
N PRO A 558 -21.04 -7.96 40.47
CA PRO A 558 -20.32 -6.84 39.85
C PRO A 558 -18.82 -7.09 39.74
N CYS A 559 -18.34 -7.27 38.51
CA CYS A 559 -16.94 -7.54 38.23
C CYS A 559 -16.10 -6.26 38.30
N THR A 560 -15.36 -6.08 39.39
CA THR A 560 -14.42 -4.96 39.60
C THR A 560 -13.17 -5.12 38.72
N MET A 561 -13.17 -4.57 37.51
CA MET A 561 -12.00 -4.57 36.62
C MET A 561 -11.12 -3.32 36.84
N SER A 562 -9.81 -3.52 36.95
CA SER A 562 -8.79 -2.45 37.00
C SER A 562 -8.06 -2.32 35.64
N PHE A 563 -7.59 -1.11 35.30
CA PHE A 563 -6.99 -0.83 33.98
C PHE A 563 -5.63 -0.13 34.02
N ASP A 564 -4.70 -0.62 33.18
CA ASP A 564 -3.46 0.06 32.85
C ASP A 564 -3.66 1.13 31.76
N LEU A 565 -3.53 2.40 32.14
CA LEU A 565 -3.67 3.54 31.23
C LEU A 565 -2.42 3.73 30.36
N LYS A 566 -2.61 3.87 29.04
CA LYS A 566 -1.53 3.94 28.05
C LYS A 566 -0.82 5.30 28.14
N THR A 567 0.38 5.30 28.71
CA THR A 567 1.32 6.44 28.77
C THR A 567 0.71 7.69 29.45
N PRO A 568 0.49 7.67 30.78
CA PRO A 568 -0.07 8.82 31.50
C PRO A 568 0.85 10.05 31.42
N PRO A 569 0.29 11.28 31.49
CA PRO A 569 1.07 12.51 31.56
C PRO A 569 2.08 12.48 32.71
N ASN A 570 3.33 12.92 32.44
CA ASN A 570 4.46 12.81 33.36
C ASN A 570 4.10 13.20 34.81
N GLY A 571 4.36 12.29 35.75
CA GLY A 571 4.12 12.49 37.19
C GLY A 571 2.70 12.14 37.67
N ARG A 572 1.82 11.58 36.81
CA ARG A 572 0.52 11.04 37.22
C ARG A 572 0.55 9.52 37.32
N SER A 573 -0.05 8.99 38.38
CA SER A 573 -0.39 7.57 38.54
C SER A 573 -1.92 7.42 38.59
N PRO A 574 -2.61 7.59 37.45
CA PRO A 574 -4.06 7.47 37.39
C PRO A 574 -4.51 6.01 37.49
N SER A 575 -5.73 5.80 37.98
CA SER A 575 -6.40 4.50 38.00
C SER A 575 -7.80 4.60 37.39
N VAL A 576 -8.32 3.49 36.90
CA VAL A 576 -9.72 3.32 36.47
C VAL A 576 -10.23 2.01 37.02
N THR A 577 -11.46 2.03 37.53
CA THR A 577 -12.22 0.86 37.99
C THR A 577 -13.53 0.80 37.22
N LEU A 578 -13.85 -0.36 36.66
CA LEU A 578 -15.14 -0.69 36.04
C LEU A 578 -15.87 -1.70 36.92
N GLU A 579 -17.18 -1.56 36.99
CA GLU A 579 -18.13 -2.54 37.50
C GLU A 579 -19.22 -2.74 36.43
N VAL A 580 -19.59 -3.99 36.16
CA VAL A 580 -20.67 -4.34 35.22
C VAL A 580 -21.66 -5.26 35.91
N ASP A 581 -22.93 -4.85 35.90
CA ASP A 581 -24.08 -5.69 36.20
C ASP A 581 -24.88 -5.94 34.93
N GLU A 582 -25.36 -7.18 34.75
CA GLU A 582 -26.09 -7.60 33.55
C GLU A 582 -27.62 -7.52 33.72
N ALA A 583 -28.11 -7.55 34.97
CA ALA A 583 -29.54 -7.61 35.30
C ALA A 583 -29.89 -6.77 36.55
N PRO A 584 -30.34 -5.50 36.41
CA PRO A 584 -30.46 -4.75 35.16
C PRO A 584 -29.08 -4.40 34.58
N PHE A 585 -29.02 -4.17 33.26
CA PHE A 585 -27.78 -3.74 32.63
C PHE A 585 -27.31 -2.37 33.18
N GLU A 586 -26.16 -2.37 33.84
CA GLU A 586 -25.50 -1.17 34.33
C GLU A 586 -23.98 -1.29 34.21
N VAL A 587 -23.35 -0.26 33.63
CA VAL A 587 -21.90 -0.10 33.55
C VAL A 587 -21.53 1.09 34.42
N ALA A 588 -20.94 0.84 35.59
CA ALA A 588 -20.43 1.87 36.48
C ALA A 588 -18.91 1.98 36.34
N ILE A 589 -18.40 3.19 36.17
CA ILE A 589 -16.96 3.44 36.06
C ILE A 589 -16.57 4.57 37.00
N THR A 590 -15.45 4.38 37.69
CA THR A 590 -14.75 5.42 38.44
C THR A 590 -13.29 5.52 37.99
N ALA A 591 -12.69 6.69 38.09
CA ALA A 591 -11.31 6.94 37.71
C ALA A 591 -10.68 8.02 38.59
N ALA A 592 -9.45 7.80 39.05
CA ALA A 592 -8.70 8.75 39.86
C ALA A 592 -7.45 9.24 39.11
N GLY A 593 -7.00 10.46 39.42
CA GLY A 593 -5.70 10.98 38.95
C GLY A 593 -5.58 11.29 37.45
N LEU A 594 -6.61 11.05 36.62
CA LEU A 594 -6.59 11.36 35.18
C LEU A 594 -6.23 12.82 34.90
N GLY A 595 -6.76 13.77 35.69
CA GLY A 595 -6.65 15.21 35.44
C GLY A 595 -7.47 15.67 34.22
N PRO A 596 -7.19 16.85 33.64
CA PRO A 596 -8.00 17.39 32.55
C PRO A 596 -7.76 16.64 31.21
N PRO A 597 -8.78 16.48 30.34
CA PRO A 597 -8.69 15.65 29.14
C PRO A 597 -7.72 16.18 28.06
N ASP A 598 -7.55 17.49 27.97
CA ASP A 598 -6.61 18.14 27.04
C ASP A 598 -5.16 17.70 27.26
N ALA A 599 -4.77 17.44 28.51
CA ALA A 599 -3.43 16.97 28.89
C ALA A 599 -3.10 15.56 28.36
N TRP A 600 -4.09 14.80 27.88
CA TRP A 600 -3.90 13.50 27.21
C TRP A 600 -3.83 13.62 25.69
N LEU A 601 -4.11 14.81 25.14
CA LEU A 601 -4.10 15.01 23.69
C LEU A 601 -2.68 15.16 23.14
N ARG A 602 -2.33 14.34 22.14
CA ARG A 602 -1.04 14.47 21.44
C ARG A 602 -0.99 15.84 20.74
N PRO A 603 0.00 16.71 21.03
CA PRO A 603 0.04 18.07 20.49
C PRO A 603 0.02 18.11 18.96
N GLY A 604 -0.91 18.88 18.39
CA GLY A 604 -1.02 19.10 16.95
C GLY A 604 -2.05 18.22 16.22
N THR A 605 -2.78 17.34 16.90
CA THR A 605 -3.94 16.62 16.33
C THR A 605 -5.15 17.56 16.12
N PRO A 606 -6.17 17.17 15.32
CA PRO A 606 -7.46 17.86 15.27
C PRO A 606 -8.08 18.01 16.67
N ALA A 607 -8.03 16.93 17.48
CA ALA A 607 -8.42 16.93 18.88
C ALA A 607 -7.71 18.04 19.68
N ALA A 608 -6.38 18.11 19.61
CA ALA A 608 -5.58 19.08 20.38
C ALA A 608 -5.81 20.53 19.94
N ARG A 609 -6.18 20.77 18.67
CA ARG A 609 -6.62 22.09 18.20
C ARG A 609 -8.01 22.47 18.70
N ALA A 610 -8.87 21.49 18.92
CA ALA A 610 -10.25 21.69 19.35
C ALA A 610 -10.44 21.72 20.88
N GLY A 611 -9.52 21.09 21.62
CA GLY A 611 -9.59 20.87 23.06
C GLY A 611 -10.54 19.72 23.43
N ALA A 612 -10.03 18.70 24.13
CA ALA A 612 -10.90 17.69 24.73
C ALA A 612 -11.52 18.28 26.01
N THR A 613 -12.85 18.21 26.10
CA THR A 613 -13.62 18.75 27.23
C THR A 613 -14.11 17.67 28.18
N ALA A 614 -14.13 16.41 27.73
CA ALA A 614 -14.59 15.27 28.49
C ALA A 614 -13.75 14.01 28.21
N TYR A 615 -13.85 13.03 29.11
CA TYR A 615 -13.56 11.64 28.79
C TYR A 615 -14.87 10.89 28.56
N ALA A 616 -14.90 10.07 27.52
CA ALA A 616 -16.05 9.30 27.11
C ALA A 616 -15.75 7.80 27.16
N VAL A 617 -16.73 7.04 27.65
CA VAL A 617 -16.70 5.58 27.76
C VAL A 617 -17.54 5.00 26.64
N PHE A 618 -16.92 4.16 25.81
CA PHE A 618 -17.58 3.43 24.75
C PHE A 618 -17.59 1.94 25.06
N LEU A 619 -18.71 1.27 24.77
CA LEU A 619 -18.69 -0.16 24.48
C LEU A 619 -18.32 -0.33 23.01
N SER A 620 -17.52 -1.33 22.70
CA SER A 620 -17.01 -1.61 21.36
C SER A 620 -17.38 -3.02 20.90
N GLU A 621 -17.82 -3.13 19.65
CA GLU A 621 -18.10 -4.41 18.98
C GLU A 621 -16.79 -4.93 18.37
N ARG A 622 -16.26 -6.03 18.92
CA ARG A 622 -15.03 -6.76 18.50
C ARG A 622 -13.69 -6.03 18.69
N ASP A 623 -13.64 -4.75 18.30
CA ASP A 623 -12.41 -3.98 18.08
C ASP A 623 -12.13 -2.91 19.16
N ASP A 624 -10.97 -2.27 19.10
CA ASP A 624 -10.57 -1.13 19.96
C ASP A 624 -11.25 0.23 19.57
N ASN A 625 -12.27 0.18 18.72
CA ASN A 625 -12.86 1.36 18.07
C ASN A 625 -14.09 1.88 18.84
N PRO A 626 -14.22 3.20 19.15
CA PRO A 626 -15.41 3.77 19.79
C PRO A 626 -16.69 3.78 18.90
N THR A 627 -16.77 2.96 17.86
CA THR A 627 -17.94 2.82 16.98
C THR A 627 -19.10 2.05 17.59
N GLY A 628 -18.86 1.17 18.57
CA GLY A 628 -19.93 0.41 19.24
C GLY A 628 -20.91 1.29 20.05
N GLY A 629 -20.47 2.49 20.42
CA GLY A 629 -21.32 3.58 20.90
C GLY A 629 -21.08 4.01 22.35
N LEU A 630 -21.44 5.27 22.62
CA LEU A 630 -21.26 5.91 23.92
C LEU A 630 -22.16 5.27 25.00
N VAL A 631 -21.56 4.95 26.14
CA VAL A 631 -22.23 4.39 27.32
C VAL A 631 -22.43 5.44 28.39
N CYS A 632 -21.36 6.14 28.78
CA CYS A 632 -21.44 7.29 29.68
C CYS A 632 -20.22 8.23 29.56
N ILE A 633 -20.36 9.42 30.13
CA ILE A 633 -19.35 10.49 30.14
C ILE A 633 -18.86 10.68 31.56
N LEU A 634 -17.55 10.58 31.78
CA LEU A 634 -16.95 10.79 33.10
C LEU A 634 -17.19 12.23 33.57
N ARG A 635 -17.81 12.38 34.75
CA ARG A 635 -18.02 13.65 35.45
C ARG A 635 -17.30 13.62 36.79
N GLU A 636 -16.98 14.79 37.32
CA GLU A 636 -16.36 14.92 38.64
C GLU A 636 -17.34 14.48 39.74
N ARG A 637 -16.80 13.76 40.72
CA ARG A 637 -17.43 13.27 41.94
C ARG A 637 -16.59 13.73 43.13
N ASP A 638 -17.11 13.55 44.34
CA ASP A 638 -16.42 13.94 45.57
C ASP A 638 -14.98 13.36 45.66
N GLY A 639 -14.09 14.13 46.27
CA GLY A 639 -12.67 13.75 46.42
C GLY A 639 -11.80 13.89 45.16
N GLY A 640 -12.29 14.55 44.09
CA GLY A 640 -11.53 14.71 42.85
C GLY A 640 -11.44 13.41 42.03
N THR A 641 -12.37 12.49 42.27
CA THR A 641 -12.57 11.31 41.43
C THR A 641 -13.46 11.67 40.24
N LEU A 642 -13.25 11.02 39.11
CA LEU A 642 -14.15 11.04 37.97
C LEU A 642 -15.01 9.78 38.01
N GLY A 643 -16.25 9.84 37.54
CA GLY A 643 -17.06 8.64 37.39
C GLY A 643 -18.32 8.85 36.56
N CYS A 644 -18.86 7.75 36.04
CA CYS A 644 -20.14 7.72 35.34
C CYS A 644 -20.83 6.37 35.47
N THR A 645 -22.13 6.36 35.16
CA THR A 645 -22.97 5.17 35.22
C THR A 645 -23.83 5.15 33.96
N GLY A 646 -23.65 4.13 33.13
CA GLY A 646 -24.39 3.93 31.88
C GLY A 646 -25.35 2.76 31.96
N ARG A 647 -26.65 3.04 31.87
CA ARG A 647 -27.74 2.03 31.83
C ARG A 647 -28.26 1.75 30.41
N ARG A 648 -27.54 2.25 29.40
CA ARG A 648 -27.91 2.14 27.98
C ARG A 648 -26.87 1.30 27.26
N ILE A 649 -27.34 0.21 26.66
CA ILE A 649 -26.60 -0.46 25.60
C ILE A 649 -26.82 0.36 24.32
N PRO A 650 -25.77 0.83 23.61
CA PRO A 650 -25.95 1.81 22.54
C PRO A 650 -26.80 1.30 21.36
N ARG A 651 -26.66 0.01 21.02
CA ARG A 651 -27.30 -0.68 19.88
C ARG A 651 -27.88 -2.03 20.33
N LYS A 652 -29.19 -2.24 20.17
CA LYS A 652 -29.83 -3.55 20.38
C LYS A 652 -29.34 -4.58 19.36
N GLY A 653 -29.13 -5.82 19.79
CA GLY A 653 -28.67 -6.93 18.93
C GLY A 653 -27.19 -6.88 18.51
N ALA A 654 -26.42 -5.91 18.99
CA ALA A 654 -24.96 -5.91 18.90
C ALA A 654 -24.34 -6.88 19.92
N THR A 655 -23.10 -7.30 19.67
CA THR A 655 -22.28 -8.10 20.61
C THR A 655 -21.07 -7.29 21.04
N TYR A 656 -21.07 -6.88 22.31
CA TYR A 656 -20.02 -6.03 22.86
C TYR A 656 -19.03 -6.86 23.65
N ASN A 657 -17.78 -6.86 23.21
CA ASN A 657 -16.71 -7.54 23.93
C ASN A 657 -15.64 -6.58 24.46
N ARG A 658 -15.70 -5.26 24.23
CA ARG A 658 -14.69 -4.34 24.78
C ARG A 658 -15.29 -3.07 25.36
N ILE A 659 -14.62 -2.48 26.35
CA ILE A 659 -14.81 -1.09 26.79
C ILE A 659 -13.55 -0.28 26.48
N THR A 660 -13.74 0.91 25.93
CA THR A 660 -12.68 1.85 25.54
C THR A 660 -12.92 3.22 26.17
N LEU A 661 -11.86 3.79 26.77
CA LEU A 661 -11.84 5.16 27.30
C LEU A 661 -11.11 6.10 26.33
N VAL A 662 -11.76 7.19 25.95
CA VAL A 662 -11.20 8.22 25.03
C VAL A 662 -11.33 9.63 25.60
N ALA A 663 -10.36 10.49 25.29
CA ALA A 663 -10.48 11.94 25.47
C ALA A 663 -11.13 12.54 24.21
N VAL A 664 -12.23 13.28 24.40
CA VAL A 664 -13.09 13.78 23.31
C VAL A 664 -13.39 15.27 23.46
N LYS A 665 -13.53 15.95 22.32
CA LYS A 665 -13.93 17.36 22.22
C LYS A 665 -15.38 17.56 22.64
N ASP A 666 -16.27 16.78 22.03
CA ASP A 666 -17.70 16.76 22.29
C ASP A 666 -18.05 15.43 22.96
N ALA A 667 -18.97 15.50 23.91
CA ALA A 667 -19.42 14.38 24.71
C ALA A 667 -20.62 13.66 24.08
N ASP A 668 -21.42 14.35 23.27
CA ASP A 668 -22.72 13.87 22.80
C ASP A 668 -22.69 13.35 21.34
N SER A 669 -21.53 13.39 20.69
CA SER A 669 -21.27 12.80 19.36
C SER A 669 -20.27 11.64 19.41
N ILE A 670 -20.46 10.67 18.51
CA ILE A 670 -19.48 9.60 18.27
C ILE A 670 -18.33 10.22 17.47
N PRO A 671 -17.08 10.25 17.97
CA PRO A 671 -15.99 10.95 17.31
C PRO A 671 -15.57 10.20 16.04
N THR A 672 -15.53 10.89 14.91
CA THR A 672 -14.97 10.31 13.68
C THR A 672 -13.44 10.36 13.70
N LEU A 673 -12.80 9.59 12.82
CA LEU A 673 -11.35 9.71 12.58
C LEU A 673 -10.92 11.13 12.16
N ALA A 674 -11.82 11.93 11.59
CA ALA A 674 -11.54 13.31 11.17
C ALA A 674 -11.68 14.34 12.31
N ASP A 675 -12.53 14.09 13.31
CA ASP A 675 -12.67 14.97 14.49
C ASP A 675 -11.45 14.88 15.40
N GLY A 676 -10.80 13.72 15.42
CA GLY A 676 -9.68 13.40 16.28
C GLY A 676 -10.11 13.08 17.71
N PHE A 677 -9.66 11.94 18.21
CA PHE A 677 -9.79 11.53 19.60
C PHE A 677 -8.50 10.84 20.03
N GLU A 678 -8.21 10.81 21.33
CA GLU A 678 -7.10 10.03 21.88
C GLU A 678 -7.60 8.90 22.76
N ARG A 679 -6.99 7.72 22.60
CA ARG A 679 -7.40 6.48 23.28
C ARG A 679 -6.51 6.20 24.48
N LEU A 680 -7.11 6.24 25.66
CA LEU A 680 -6.41 6.12 26.94
C LEU A 680 -6.22 4.66 27.35
N VAL A 681 -7.27 3.83 27.23
CA VAL A 681 -7.22 2.38 27.50
C VAL A 681 -8.37 1.64 26.80
N THR A 682 -8.18 0.34 26.57
CA THR A 682 -9.20 -0.62 26.13
C THR A 682 -8.99 -1.96 26.84
N THR A 683 -10.08 -2.67 27.16
CA THR A 683 -10.12 -4.05 27.70
C THR A 683 -9.57 -5.11 26.74
N GLU A 684 -8.94 -6.17 27.27
CA GLU A 684 -8.51 -7.37 26.51
C GLU A 684 -9.66 -8.40 26.32
N SER A 685 -10.80 -7.89 25.85
CA SER A 685 -12.05 -8.62 25.58
C SER A 685 -12.86 -9.16 26.78
N PHE A 686 -14.18 -9.28 26.58
CA PHE A 686 -15.15 -9.98 27.44
C PHE A 686 -15.53 -11.32 26.81
N SER A 687 -15.60 -12.36 27.64
CA SER A 687 -16.04 -13.70 27.26
C SER A 687 -16.91 -14.30 28.38
N PRO A 688 -18.22 -14.54 28.16
CA PRO A 688 -18.98 -14.26 26.94
C PRO A 688 -19.06 -12.75 26.62
N PRO A 689 -19.32 -12.37 25.35
CA PRO A 689 -19.58 -10.99 25.00
C PRO A 689 -20.94 -10.53 25.55
N LEU A 690 -21.02 -9.28 26.01
CA LEU A 690 -22.26 -8.63 26.44
C LEU A 690 -23.22 -8.53 25.24
N ALA A 691 -24.27 -9.33 25.28
CA ALA A 691 -25.28 -9.44 24.24
C ALA A 691 -26.68 -9.29 24.87
N PRO A 692 -27.35 -8.12 24.75
CA PRO A 692 -28.71 -8.00 25.25
C PRO A 692 -29.67 -8.93 24.52
N GLU A 693 -30.59 -9.51 25.27
CA GLU A 693 -31.78 -10.13 24.68
C GLU A 693 -32.58 -9.11 23.84
N ARG A 694 -33.23 -9.61 22.78
CA ARG A 694 -33.59 -8.82 21.58
C ARG A 694 -34.59 -7.70 21.82
#